data_AF-A0A1E3Q2F6-F1
#
_entry.id   AF-A0A1E3Q2F6-F1
#
_cell.length_a   1.000
_cell.length_b   1.000
_cell.length_c   1.000
_cell.angle_alpha   90.00
_cell.angle_beta   90.00
_cell.angle_gamma   90.00
#
_symmetry.space_group_name_H-M   'P 1'
#
loop_
_entity.id
_entity.type
_entity.pdbx_description
1 polymer ?
#
loop_
_entity_poly.entity_id
_entity_poly.type
_entity_poly.pdbx_seq_one_letter_code
_entity_poly.pdbx_strand_id
1 'polypeptide(L)'
;MGFKDKLLGPSPPGNGLYKDKDALRTATKPESPPPSYNPEDLITPLTNLNLAQPTAQQPPSIDQCITHLKLLTALANLREDISTAESLFGLSDSLAEKLSDQDKQEVLPKIREKRWQVYVSRAVERFRVWWEKCLPSSGRMLQQQDLSTQGHFDLITQEGKVINWGPDRAPPLDVLMVLHSFMLNPRAFFEDCIRQGKMDVWATGLPWQLINTCIDNSSFDYVAIDEARSNFEQMTGLAWDNLHDPPAGLVPCPRGHPIYCPWTDAFVGDPKRPFEQGKGYADRSFTATCEQCNFTTNHEILKLQKFRRDLQALLKDDVPMPGTILSQDGKPDKALKSDLRRHEMFFPNRIIIAGLKTLLIEVTDNIQVGKSTVMDIRDAIDRAIRDPSLVRKANGTFSTTLLRKEKIAIRRMMSRYWDNWSPFALDLVGAVMRQGTFVEKMANIDWIHSPALASTMARLIKKYQTFFLIMAGNPNHVAVPTLDVDLAWHTHQLSPARYYSYSVAKTNVFIDHDDKIEETKLSDAFKWTSRMYQKLTGGEIYSECTCWYCEAIRESHTSTAGRLFSSSDRNAQTALNQLHDNPGVSGDPNKNAHISAHNAVKTDSAAASTAAAVKAAQLEASYQKACRRAKKRGRDPPVRDDYMFGYYAWGYPLYYPGLFYAPYMAPIAITGDMYPCNPSCMSATEGVAGNCCQGTCGAGVAAGGSCGGASGACAGGSAGGCGGGGCGGGGCGGGGGGCGGGGGGGCGGGGGN
;
A
#
# COMPACT_ATOMS: atom_id res chain seq x y z
N MET A 1 -45.36 -0.16 -26.22
CA MET A 1 -44.76 -0.22 -27.57
C MET A 1 -44.38 1.18 -28.00
N GLY A 2 -43.13 1.37 -28.41
CA GLY A 2 -42.59 2.65 -28.89
C GLY A 2 -41.39 3.14 -28.07
N PHE A 3 -40.29 3.43 -28.79
CA PHE A 3 -39.01 4.02 -28.36
C PHE A 3 -37.89 3.06 -27.88
N LYS A 4 -37.22 2.39 -28.85
CA LYS A 4 -35.89 1.79 -28.63
C LYS A 4 -34.84 1.96 -29.74
N ASP A 5 -35.07 2.73 -30.81
CA ASP A 5 -34.16 2.77 -31.98
C ASP A 5 -33.55 4.14 -32.31
N LYS A 6 -32.74 4.74 -31.41
CA LYS A 6 -31.86 5.89 -31.76
C LYS A 6 -30.53 5.94 -30.97
N LEU A 7 -29.85 4.81 -30.81
CA LEU A 7 -28.44 4.77 -30.33
C LEU A 7 -27.64 3.71 -31.08
N LEU A 8 -27.54 3.85 -32.41
CA LEU A 8 -26.54 3.16 -33.21
C LEU A 8 -25.69 4.23 -33.89
N GLY A 9 -24.51 4.50 -33.32
CA GLY A 9 -23.43 5.17 -34.03
C GLY A 9 -22.90 4.25 -35.15
N PRO A 10 -22.17 4.79 -36.14
CA PRO A 10 -21.75 4.01 -37.30
C PRO A 10 -20.84 2.85 -36.88
N SER A 11 -21.07 1.69 -37.51
CA SER A 11 -20.28 0.47 -37.37
C SER A 11 -18.78 0.72 -37.57
N PRO A 12 -17.89 0.00 -36.85
CA PRO A 12 -16.45 0.12 -37.06
C PRO A 12 -16.08 -0.33 -38.48
N PRO A 13 -15.12 0.34 -39.15
CA PRO A 13 -14.60 -0.15 -40.42
C PRO A 13 -13.94 -1.52 -40.21
N GLY A 14 -14.22 -2.43 -41.15
CA GLY A 14 -13.82 -3.84 -41.08
C GLY A 14 -12.31 -4.07 -41.08
N ASN A 15 -11.95 -5.24 -40.55
CA ASN A 15 -10.63 -5.86 -40.54
C ASN A 15 -9.80 -5.56 -41.78
N GLY A 16 -8.80 -4.69 -41.62
CA GLY A 16 -7.89 -4.32 -42.70
C GLY A 16 -6.67 -3.53 -42.24
N LEU A 17 -6.11 -3.82 -41.06
CA LEU A 17 -4.86 -3.20 -40.59
C LEU A 17 -3.99 -4.21 -39.82
N TYR A 18 -3.55 -5.26 -40.52
CA TYR A 18 -2.37 -6.04 -40.17
C TYR A 18 -1.50 -6.13 -41.42
N LYS A 19 -0.77 -5.05 -41.73
CA LYS A 19 0.39 -4.99 -42.63
C LYS A 19 0.88 -3.54 -42.66
N ASP A 20 1.67 -3.18 -41.67
CA ASP A 20 2.85 -2.31 -41.86
C ASP A 20 3.61 -2.20 -40.54
N LYS A 21 4.63 -3.06 -40.38
CA LYS A 21 5.59 -2.99 -39.27
C LYS A 21 6.70 -1.96 -39.50
N ASP A 22 6.62 -1.16 -40.57
CA ASP A 22 7.67 -0.20 -40.96
C ASP A 22 7.27 1.29 -40.84
N ALA A 23 6.06 1.61 -40.37
CA ALA A 23 5.58 3.00 -40.27
C ALA A 23 5.94 3.73 -38.96
N LEU A 24 6.68 3.11 -38.03
CA LEU A 24 7.14 3.75 -36.78
C LEU A 24 8.58 4.27 -36.84
N ARG A 25 9.11 4.58 -38.04
CA ARG A 25 10.52 4.93 -38.28
C ARG A 25 10.80 6.29 -38.95
N THR A 26 9.86 7.23 -38.89
CA THR A 26 10.12 8.61 -39.34
C THR A 26 9.65 9.63 -38.31
N ALA A 27 10.20 9.54 -37.09
CA ALA A 27 10.31 10.72 -36.24
C ALA A 27 11.45 11.60 -36.78
N THR A 28 11.13 12.84 -37.08
CA THR A 28 12.09 13.90 -37.43
C THR A 28 13.24 13.94 -36.42
N LYS A 29 14.48 13.84 -36.93
CA LYS A 29 15.70 13.97 -36.12
C LYS A 29 15.67 15.29 -35.34
N PRO A 30 15.96 15.32 -34.02
CA PRO A 30 16.30 16.55 -33.34
C PRO A 30 17.57 17.16 -33.99
N GLU A 31 17.54 18.47 -34.26
CA GLU A 31 18.60 19.25 -34.95
C GLU A 31 19.90 19.42 -34.14
N SER A 32 20.05 18.72 -33.02
CA SER A 32 21.32 18.59 -32.31
C SER A 32 21.38 17.22 -31.65
N PRO A 33 22.53 16.51 -31.71
CA PRO A 33 22.71 15.32 -30.89
C PRO A 33 22.52 15.73 -29.41
N PRO A 34 21.80 14.94 -28.59
CA PRO A 34 21.83 15.16 -27.17
C PRO A 34 23.30 15.17 -26.72
N PRO A 35 23.68 16.01 -25.75
CA PRO A 35 25.05 16.02 -25.24
C PRO A 35 25.47 14.58 -24.90
N SER A 36 26.59 14.13 -25.49
CA SER A 36 27.13 12.80 -25.16
C SER A 36 27.77 12.91 -23.77
N TYR A 37 27.08 12.39 -22.77
CA TYR A 37 27.66 12.24 -21.43
C TYR A 37 28.62 11.06 -21.44
N ASN A 38 29.78 11.20 -20.81
CA ASN A 38 30.67 10.06 -20.57
C ASN A 38 30.00 9.15 -19.54
N PRO A 39 29.86 7.83 -19.76
CA PRO A 39 29.30 6.91 -18.77
C PRO A 39 29.95 7.02 -17.38
N GLU A 40 31.24 7.37 -17.30
CA GLU A 40 31.95 7.63 -16.04
C GLU A 40 31.35 8.81 -15.25
N ASP A 41 30.80 9.83 -15.93
CA ASP A 41 30.18 11.00 -15.30
C ASP A 41 28.84 10.64 -14.61
N LEU A 42 28.17 9.57 -15.06
CA LEU A 42 26.92 9.09 -14.46
C LEU A 42 27.17 8.18 -13.23
N ILE A 43 28.33 7.53 -13.18
CA ILE A 43 28.71 6.62 -12.08
C ILE A 43 29.35 7.38 -10.92
N THR A 44 30.08 8.46 -11.20
CA THR A 44 30.82 9.26 -10.21
C THR A 44 29.94 9.72 -9.02
N PRO A 45 28.69 10.20 -9.22
CA PRO A 45 27.80 10.55 -8.10
C PRO A 45 27.45 9.39 -7.17
N LEU A 46 27.59 8.14 -7.63
CA LEU A 46 27.24 6.93 -6.89
C LEU A 46 28.41 6.38 -6.04
N THR A 47 29.64 6.83 -6.32
CA THR A 47 30.84 6.24 -5.71
C THR A 47 31.13 6.77 -4.30
N ASN A 48 30.85 8.04 -4.04
CA ASN A 48 31.26 8.75 -2.81
C ASN A 48 30.07 9.23 -1.98
N LEU A 49 29.10 8.34 -1.72
CA LEU A 49 27.89 8.66 -0.97
C LEU A 49 28.16 8.74 0.55
N ASN A 50 27.79 9.84 1.18
CA ASN A 50 27.83 10.02 2.63
C ASN A 50 26.53 9.54 3.29
N LEU A 51 26.59 8.33 3.81
CA LEU A 51 25.42 7.65 4.39
C LEU A 51 25.33 7.80 5.92
N ALA A 52 26.07 8.75 6.51
CA ALA A 52 25.93 9.09 7.91
C ALA A 52 24.46 9.41 8.24
N GLN A 53 23.98 8.89 9.37
CA GLN A 53 22.59 9.09 9.78
C GLN A 53 22.34 10.58 10.09
N PRO A 54 21.37 11.23 9.43
CA PRO A 54 20.93 12.58 9.82
C PRO A 54 20.42 12.63 11.26
N THR A 55 20.40 13.83 11.85
CA THR A 55 19.84 14.03 13.19
C THR A 55 18.34 13.69 13.24
N ALA A 56 17.82 13.41 14.44
CA ALA A 56 16.45 12.90 14.63
C ALA A 56 15.34 13.80 14.03
N GLN A 57 15.59 15.09 13.87
CA GLN A 57 14.63 16.08 13.39
C GLN A 57 14.84 16.48 11.93
N GLN A 58 15.78 15.86 11.22
CA GLN A 58 16.06 16.15 9.81
C GLN A 58 15.36 15.15 8.87
N PRO A 59 14.99 15.57 7.65
CA PRO A 59 14.57 14.64 6.61
C PRO A 59 15.74 13.72 6.19
N PRO A 60 15.49 12.68 5.37
CA PRO A 60 16.58 11.89 4.78
C PRO A 60 17.53 12.76 3.96
N SER A 61 18.79 12.32 3.86
CA SER A 61 19.81 13.01 3.04
C SER A 61 19.64 12.71 1.55
N ILE A 62 20.27 13.53 0.72
CA ILE A 62 20.37 13.29 -0.73
C ILE A 62 20.96 11.90 -1.00
N ASP A 63 22.06 11.57 -0.34
CA ASP A 63 22.81 10.33 -0.55
C ASP A 63 22.02 9.09 -0.10
N GLN A 64 21.19 9.20 0.94
CA GLN A 64 20.25 8.16 1.33
C GLN A 64 19.19 7.93 0.24
N CYS A 65 18.62 8.99 -0.34
CA CYS A 65 17.67 8.85 -1.44
C CYS A 65 18.32 8.26 -2.71
N ILE A 66 19.58 8.62 -3.02
CA ILE A 66 20.34 8.02 -4.13
C ILE A 66 20.58 6.53 -3.88
N THR A 67 21.01 6.16 -2.68
CA THR A 67 21.24 4.74 -2.33
C THR A 67 19.93 3.96 -2.37
N HIS A 68 18.81 4.58 -1.98
CA HIS A 68 17.51 3.97 -2.12
C HIS A 68 17.15 3.73 -3.59
N LEU A 69 17.41 4.68 -4.50
CA LEU A 69 17.26 4.44 -5.94
C LEU A 69 18.12 3.26 -6.44
N LYS A 70 19.37 3.13 -5.98
CA LYS A 70 20.21 1.96 -6.30
C LYS A 70 19.53 0.65 -5.90
N LEU A 71 18.99 0.59 -4.67
CA LEU A 71 18.27 -0.59 -4.19
C LEU A 71 17.02 -0.86 -5.02
N LEU A 72 16.22 0.17 -5.33
CA LEU A 72 15.02 0.01 -6.15
C LEU A 72 15.36 -0.52 -7.54
N THR A 73 16.46 -0.06 -8.16
CA THR A 73 16.93 -0.62 -9.45
C THR A 73 17.34 -2.08 -9.32
N ALA A 74 18.08 -2.47 -8.28
CA ALA A 74 18.43 -3.88 -8.04
C ALA A 74 17.19 -4.77 -7.85
N LEU A 75 16.17 -4.27 -7.14
CA LEU A 75 14.89 -4.96 -6.97
C LEU A 75 14.08 -5.04 -8.26
N ALA A 76 14.14 -4.02 -9.12
CA ALA A 76 13.52 -4.03 -10.43
C ALA A 76 14.17 -5.07 -11.36
N ASN A 77 15.51 -5.14 -11.37
CA ASN A 77 16.26 -6.15 -12.12
C ASN A 77 15.89 -7.56 -11.65
N LEU A 78 15.91 -7.81 -10.33
CA LEU A 78 15.49 -9.09 -9.76
C LEU A 78 14.07 -9.47 -10.20
N ARG A 79 13.14 -8.51 -10.16
CA ARG A 79 11.75 -8.74 -10.57
C ARG A 79 11.66 -9.10 -12.06
N GLU A 80 12.38 -8.39 -12.92
CA GLU A 80 12.41 -8.67 -14.36
C GLU A 80 13.02 -10.05 -14.65
N ASP A 81 14.19 -10.35 -14.07
CA ASP A 81 14.91 -11.62 -14.23
C ASP A 81 14.03 -12.81 -13.86
N ILE A 82 13.42 -12.76 -12.67
CA ILE A 82 12.53 -13.84 -12.21
C ILE A 82 11.29 -13.94 -13.10
N SER A 83 10.70 -12.83 -13.49
CA SER A 83 9.48 -12.84 -14.28
C SER A 83 9.68 -13.27 -15.73
N THR A 84 10.90 -13.21 -16.27
CA THR A 84 11.23 -13.57 -17.65
C THR A 84 11.95 -14.91 -17.77
N ALA A 85 12.49 -15.44 -16.67
CA ALA A 85 13.12 -16.76 -16.62
C ALA A 85 12.12 -17.90 -16.91
N GLU A 86 12.30 -18.55 -18.05
CA GLU A 86 11.44 -19.65 -18.49
C GLU A 86 11.48 -20.86 -17.54
N SER A 87 10.34 -21.53 -17.41
CA SER A 87 10.16 -22.80 -16.68
C SER A 87 10.38 -22.77 -15.15
N LEU A 88 10.63 -21.60 -14.54
CA LEU A 88 10.67 -21.51 -13.08
C LEU A 88 9.34 -21.94 -12.47
N PHE A 89 9.41 -22.84 -11.49
CA PHE A 89 8.24 -23.39 -10.78
C PHE A 89 7.23 -24.12 -11.69
N GLY A 90 7.67 -24.60 -12.86
CA GLY A 90 6.78 -25.20 -13.86
C GLY A 90 5.96 -24.18 -14.66
N LEU A 91 6.25 -22.89 -14.52
CA LEU A 91 5.57 -21.80 -15.22
C LEU A 91 6.41 -21.38 -16.44
N SER A 92 5.96 -21.71 -17.64
CA SER A 92 6.56 -21.31 -18.92
C SER A 92 5.55 -20.52 -19.74
N ASP A 93 6.02 -19.56 -20.54
CA ASP A 93 5.17 -18.79 -21.46
C ASP A 93 4.49 -19.73 -22.49
N SER A 94 5.06 -20.91 -22.74
CA SER A 94 4.47 -21.99 -23.58
C SER A 94 3.13 -22.51 -23.06
N LEU A 95 2.81 -22.32 -21.77
CA LEU A 95 1.50 -22.69 -21.20
C LEU A 95 0.34 -21.93 -21.88
N ALA A 96 0.61 -20.78 -22.48
CA ALA A 96 -0.37 -20.00 -23.22
C ALA A 96 -0.45 -20.34 -24.73
N GLU A 97 0.43 -21.19 -25.28
CA GLU A 97 0.48 -21.47 -26.73
C GLU A 97 -0.75 -22.20 -27.26
N LYS A 98 -1.42 -22.98 -26.41
CA LYS A 98 -2.61 -23.76 -26.77
C LYS A 98 -3.90 -22.93 -26.69
N LEU A 99 -3.82 -21.67 -26.28
CA LEU A 99 -4.95 -20.77 -26.11
C LEU A 99 -5.25 -20.00 -27.40
N SER A 100 -6.44 -19.41 -27.49
CA SER A 100 -6.78 -18.47 -28.56
C SER A 100 -5.86 -17.24 -28.50
N ASP A 101 -5.68 -16.51 -29.61
CA ASP A 101 -4.84 -15.29 -29.61
C ASP A 101 -5.30 -14.25 -28.58
N GLN A 102 -6.61 -14.13 -28.37
CA GLN A 102 -7.20 -13.24 -27.38
C GLN A 102 -6.86 -13.70 -25.95
N ASP A 103 -7.09 -14.98 -25.64
CA ASP A 103 -6.80 -15.54 -24.32
C ASP A 103 -5.29 -15.52 -24.03
N LYS A 104 -4.45 -15.73 -25.06
CA LYS A 104 -2.99 -15.69 -24.94
C LYS A 104 -2.50 -14.31 -24.51
N GLN A 105 -3.03 -13.22 -25.08
CA GLN A 105 -2.69 -11.85 -24.67
C GLN A 105 -3.05 -11.57 -23.21
N GLU A 106 -4.12 -12.19 -22.69
CA GLU A 106 -4.54 -12.03 -21.30
C GLU A 106 -3.76 -12.93 -20.32
N VAL A 107 -3.43 -14.16 -20.71
CA VAL A 107 -2.83 -15.16 -19.82
C VAL A 107 -1.31 -15.01 -19.70
N LEU A 108 -0.59 -14.61 -20.75
CA LEU A 108 0.87 -14.43 -20.71
C LEU A 108 1.37 -13.52 -19.57
N PRO A 109 0.86 -12.28 -19.41
CA PRO A 109 1.27 -11.44 -18.28
C PRO A 109 0.89 -12.06 -16.92
N LYS A 110 -0.18 -12.86 -16.85
CA LYS A 110 -0.59 -13.57 -15.62
C LYS A 110 0.34 -14.74 -15.30
N ILE A 111 0.94 -15.41 -16.29
CA ILE A 111 1.97 -16.44 -16.07
C ILE A 111 3.23 -15.83 -15.45
N ARG A 112 3.70 -14.70 -16.00
CA ARG A 112 4.87 -13.97 -15.46
C ARG A 112 4.61 -13.42 -14.07
N GLU A 113 3.42 -12.87 -13.86
CA GLU A 113 2.94 -12.45 -12.54
C GLU A 113 2.95 -13.63 -11.54
N LYS A 114 2.43 -14.80 -11.95
CA LYS A 114 2.43 -16.00 -11.10
C LYS A 114 3.84 -16.45 -10.74
N ARG A 115 4.77 -16.39 -11.68
CA ARG A 115 6.19 -16.74 -11.47
C ARG A 115 6.82 -15.83 -10.41
N TRP A 116 6.61 -14.52 -10.54
CA TRP A 116 7.03 -13.53 -9.54
C TRP A 116 6.36 -13.75 -8.18
N GLN A 117 5.05 -14.01 -8.15
CA GLN A 117 4.28 -14.27 -6.94
C GLN A 117 4.80 -15.49 -6.16
N VAL A 118 5.14 -16.57 -6.85
CA VAL A 118 5.71 -17.77 -6.23
C VAL A 118 7.09 -17.46 -5.63
N TYR A 119 7.95 -16.74 -6.37
CA TYR A 119 9.25 -16.31 -5.87
C TYR A 119 9.13 -15.45 -4.60
N VAL A 120 8.21 -14.47 -4.60
CA VAL A 120 7.94 -13.62 -3.42
C VAL A 120 7.41 -14.44 -2.25
N SER A 121 6.56 -15.43 -2.49
CA SER A 121 6.06 -16.33 -1.43
C SER A 121 7.19 -17.12 -0.77
N ARG A 122 8.17 -17.57 -1.56
CA ARG A 122 9.41 -18.19 -1.07
C ARG A 122 10.27 -17.20 -0.28
N ALA A 123 10.44 -15.98 -0.81
CA ALA A 123 11.21 -14.91 -0.16
C ALA A 123 10.64 -14.54 1.23
N VAL A 124 9.32 -14.50 1.37
CA VAL A 124 8.66 -14.23 2.67
C VAL A 124 8.92 -15.35 3.68
N GLU A 125 8.94 -16.62 3.24
CA GLU A 125 9.28 -17.74 4.12
C GLU A 125 10.76 -17.72 4.52
N ARG A 126 11.66 -17.40 3.57
CA ARG A 126 13.10 -17.17 3.85
C ARG A 126 13.29 -16.02 4.83
N PHE A 127 12.57 -14.91 4.65
CA PHE A 127 12.57 -13.77 5.57
C PHE A 127 12.07 -14.16 6.96
N ARG A 128 11.03 -14.98 7.07
CA ARG A 128 10.53 -15.48 8.36
C ARG A 128 11.63 -16.25 9.11
N VAL A 129 12.32 -17.16 8.44
CA VAL A 129 13.41 -17.94 9.04
C VAL A 129 14.59 -17.04 9.43
N TRP A 130 14.98 -16.10 8.57
CA TRP A 130 16.04 -15.13 8.85
C TRP A 130 15.68 -14.21 10.03
N TRP A 131 14.44 -13.72 10.09
CA TRP A 131 13.93 -12.91 11.19
C TRP A 131 14.00 -13.65 12.54
N GLU A 132 13.67 -14.94 12.54
CA GLU A 132 13.69 -15.77 13.74
C GLU A 132 15.11 -16.17 14.17
N LYS A 133 15.96 -16.58 13.22
CA LYS A 133 17.27 -17.21 13.52
C LYS A 133 18.46 -16.27 13.44
N CYS A 134 18.41 -15.24 12.60
CA CYS A 134 19.57 -14.38 12.32
C CYS A 134 19.50 -13.03 13.02
N LEU A 135 18.29 -12.48 13.24
CA LEU A 135 18.15 -11.20 13.92
C LEU A 135 18.21 -11.35 15.44
N PRO A 136 18.97 -10.48 16.13
CA PRO A 136 19.00 -10.51 17.58
C PRO A 136 17.61 -10.20 18.15
N SER A 137 17.32 -10.82 19.29
CA SER A 137 16.21 -10.44 20.15
C SER A 137 16.82 -9.85 21.42
N SER A 138 16.64 -8.55 21.65
CA SER A 138 17.21 -7.84 22.80
C SER A 138 16.50 -8.15 24.13
N GLY A 139 15.47 -9.00 24.12
CA GLY A 139 14.77 -9.45 25.32
C GLY A 139 13.70 -10.51 25.05
N ARG A 140 12.88 -10.76 26.08
CA ARG A 140 11.65 -11.57 25.95
C ARG A 140 10.55 -10.80 25.22
N MET A 141 9.55 -11.52 24.73
CA MET A 141 8.33 -10.91 24.20
C MET A 141 7.67 -9.98 25.22
N LEU A 142 7.02 -8.93 24.71
CA LEU A 142 6.32 -7.95 25.54
C LEU A 142 5.20 -8.63 26.35
N GLN A 143 5.12 -8.33 27.65
CA GLN A 143 3.98 -8.67 28.49
C GLN A 143 3.12 -7.45 28.78
N GLN A 144 1.82 -7.64 29.03
CA GLN A 144 0.91 -6.53 29.33
C GLN A 144 1.36 -5.70 30.54
N GLN A 145 1.91 -6.35 31.56
CA GLN A 145 2.43 -5.68 32.76
C GLN A 145 3.61 -4.72 32.48
N ASP A 146 4.39 -4.95 31.42
CA ASP A 146 5.57 -4.16 31.08
C ASP A 146 5.18 -2.72 30.71
N LEU A 147 3.99 -2.52 30.11
CA LEU A 147 3.48 -1.19 29.75
C LEU A 147 3.09 -0.33 30.96
N SER A 148 3.03 -0.91 32.16
CA SER A 148 2.68 -0.18 33.39
C SER A 148 3.84 0.14 34.32
N THR A 149 5.03 -0.36 33.99
CA THR A 149 6.21 -0.18 34.82
C THR A 149 7.06 0.91 34.18
N GLN A 150 7.13 2.08 34.82
CA GLN A 150 7.70 3.30 34.26
C GLN A 150 9.07 3.12 33.60
N GLY A 151 9.99 2.34 34.19
CA GLY A 151 11.30 2.06 33.58
C GLY A 151 11.26 1.04 32.42
N HIS A 152 10.36 0.06 32.47
CA HIS A 152 10.24 -0.94 31.39
C HIS A 152 9.56 -0.38 30.15
N PHE A 153 8.60 0.55 30.30
CA PHE A 153 7.92 1.18 29.16
C PHE A 153 8.89 1.92 28.25
N ASP A 154 9.80 2.72 28.81
CA ASP A 154 10.78 3.46 28.01
C ASP A 154 11.80 2.50 27.38
N LEU A 155 12.26 1.48 28.12
CA LEU A 155 13.15 0.43 27.61
C LEU A 155 12.58 -0.29 26.36
N ILE A 156 11.31 -0.69 26.40
CA ILE A 156 10.68 -1.46 25.30
C ILE A 156 10.20 -0.60 24.13
N THR A 157 10.06 0.72 24.31
CA THR A 157 9.52 1.61 23.26
C THR A 157 10.56 2.54 22.65
N GLN A 158 11.68 2.79 23.34
CA GLN A 158 12.65 3.82 22.98
C GLN A 158 14.11 3.34 23.03
N GLU A 159 14.45 2.26 23.74
CA GLU A 159 15.85 1.81 23.91
C GLU A 159 16.16 0.55 23.09
N GLY A 160 16.43 0.72 21.80
CA GLY A 160 17.07 -0.30 20.97
C GLY A 160 18.54 0.01 20.72
N LYS A 161 19.41 -1.01 20.74
CA LYS A 161 20.82 -0.83 20.38
C LYS A 161 20.98 -0.95 18.87
N VAL A 162 21.69 0.00 18.27
CA VAL A 162 22.04 -0.07 16.84
C VAL A 162 22.93 -1.29 16.61
N ILE A 163 22.48 -2.20 15.76
CA ILE A 163 23.20 -3.38 15.31
C ILE A 163 24.28 -2.90 14.34
N ASN A 164 25.54 -3.24 14.65
CA ASN A 164 26.63 -3.01 13.72
C ASN A 164 26.63 -4.14 12.67
N TRP A 165 26.08 -3.86 11.49
CA TRP A 165 26.04 -4.79 10.36
C TRP A 165 27.39 -4.83 9.65
N GLY A 166 28.14 -5.92 9.84
CA GLY A 166 29.29 -6.22 8.99
C GLY A 166 28.86 -6.76 7.62
N PRO A 167 29.71 -6.62 6.58
CA PRO A 167 29.48 -7.24 5.26
C PRO A 167 29.18 -8.73 5.31
N ASP A 168 29.74 -9.45 6.29
CA ASP A 168 29.55 -10.88 6.58
C ASP A 168 28.14 -11.24 7.09
N ARG A 169 27.28 -10.25 7.33
CA ARG A 169 25.90 -10.44 7.82
C ARG A 169 24.84 -9.95 6.84
N ALA A 170 25.25 -9.61 5.62
CA ALA A 170 24.34 -9.19 4.58
C ALA A 170 23.31 -10.30 4.27
N PRO A 171 22.00 -10.03 4.31
CA PRO A 171 21.01 -11.00 3.87
C PRO A 171 21.01 -11.11 2.33
N PRO A 172 20.46 -12.19 1.76
CA PRO A 172 20.12 -12.26 0.35
C PRO A 172 19.20 -11.10 -0.09
N LEU A 173 19.25 -10.74 -1.37
CA LEU A 173 18.46 -9.61 -1.92
C LEU A 173 16.95 -9.80 -1.76
N ASP A 174 16.44 -11.03 -1.87
CA ASP A 174 15.02 -11.33 -1.70
C ASP A 174 14.55 -11.17 -0.24
N VAL A 175 15.39 -11.53 0.72
CA VAL A 175 15.15 -11.28 2.15
C VAL A 175 15.20 -9.77 2.45
N LEU A 176 16.14 -9.05 1.84
CA LEU A 176 16.23 -7.58 1.95
C LEU A 176 15.01 -6.87 1.36
N MET A 177 14.48 -7.37 0.23
CA MET A 177 13.24 -6.87 -0.38
C MET A 177 12.03 -6.97 0.56
N VAL A 178 11.90 -8.10 1.25
CA VAL A 178 10.82 -8.31 2.22
C VAL A 178 11.01 -7.38 3.44
N LEU A 179 12.24 -7.22 3.94
CA LEU A 179 12.54 -6.28 5.03
C LEU A 179 12.17 -4.85 4.64
N HIS A 180 12.58 -4.41 3.44
CA HIS A 180 12.26 -3.09 2.88
C HIS A 180 10.74 -2.87 2.88
N SER A 181 9.97 -3.78 2.28
CA SER A 181 8.51 -3.67 2.20
C SER A 181 7.85 -3.66 3.58
N PHE A 182 8.38 -4.43 4.54
CA PHE A 182 7.85 -4.47 5.90
C PHE A 182 8.08 -3.15 6.65
N MET A 183 9.27 -2.56 6.52
CA MET A 183 9.60 -1.28 7.16
C MET A 183 8.81 -0.09 6.61
N LEU A 184 8.37 -0.16 5.34
CA LEU A 184 7.44 0.80 4.74
C LEU A 184 6.01 0.71 5.30
N ASN A 185 5.77 -0.18 6.28
CA ASN A 185 4.55 -0.26 7.07
C ASN A 185 4.87 0.08 8.54
N PRO A 186 5.19 1.36 8.83
CA PRO A 186 5.97 1.74 9.99
C PRO A 186 5.30 1.38 11.32
N ARG A 187 3.97 1.46 11.44
CA ARG A 187 3.26 1.05 12.66
C ARG A 187 3.19 -0.48 12.84
N ALA A 188 3.01 -1.23 11.75
CA ALA A 188 2.98 -2.69 11.82
C ALA A 188 4.37 -3.25 12.18
N PHE A 189 5.41 -2.71 11.55
CA PHE A 189 6.80 -3.02 11.85
C PHE A 189 7.15 -2.70 13.31
N PHE A 190 6.79 -1.50 13.78
CA PHE A 190 7.03 -1.09 15.17
C PHE A 190 6.35 -2.03 16.17
N GLU A 191 5.06 -2.34 15.96
CA GLU A 191 4.31 -3.21 16.87
C GLU A 191 4.89 -4.64 16.92
N ASP A 192 5.33 -5.19 15.79
CA ASP A 192 6.00 -6.49 15.74
C ASP A 192 7.38 -6.46 16.40
N CYS A 193 8.18 -5.41 16.19
CA CYS A 193 9.46 -5.22 16.87
C CYS A 193 9.29 -5.17 18.40
N ILE A 194 8.31 -4.43 18.91
CA ILE A 194 8.01 -4.39 20.35
C ILE A 194 7.56 -5.78 20.82
N ARG A 195 6.54 -6.36 20.17
CA ARG A 195 5.91 -7.62 20.64
C ARG A 195 6.90 -8.77 20.67
N GLN A 196 7.80 -8.83 19.68
CA GLN A 196 8.77 -9.91 19.51
C GLN A 196 10.16 -9.62 20.13
N GLY A 197 10.33 -8.48 20.82
CA GLY A 197 11.60 -8.14 21.47
C GLY A 197 12.75 -7.82 20.50
N LYS A 198 12.43 -7.22 19.34
CA LYS A 198 13.37 -6.88 18.26
C LYS A 198 13.55 -5.37 18.09
N MET A 199 13.62 -4.64 19.20
CA MET A 199 13.80 -3.19 19.20
C MET A 199 15.20 -2.76 18.71
N ASP A 200 16.19 -3.65 18.74
CA ASP A 200 17.49 -3.40 18.12
C ASP A 200 17.38 -3.29 16.60
N VAL A 201 16.53 -4.12 15.98
CA VAL A 201 16.24 -4.05 14.54
C VAL A 201 15.52 -2.73 14.21
N TRP A 202 14.55 -2.34 15.04
CA TRP A 202 13.85 -1.06 14.95
C TRP A 202 14.79 0.16 15.04
N ALA A 203 15.72 0.14 15.99
CA ALA A 203 16.70 1.20 16.18
C ALA A 203 17.73 1.28 15.05
N THR A 204 18.06 0.14 14.45
CA THR A 204 19.07 0.06 13.38
C THR A 204 18.53 0.58 12.05
N GLY A 205 17.32 0.19 11.69
CA GLY A 205 16.78 0.47 10.36
C GLY A 205 17.48 -0.29 9.24
N LEU A 206 17.30 0.18 8.01
CA LEU A 206 17.86 -0.43 6.83
C LEU A 206 19.35 -0.05 6.72
N PRO A 207 20.29 -1.01 6.57
CA PRO A 207 21.72 -0.72 6.65
C PRO A 207 22.24 -0.11 5.34
N TRP A 208 22.06 1.20 5.16
CA TRP A 208 22.40 1.91 3.92
C TRP A 208 23.85 1.72 3.46
N GLN A 209 24.82 1.77 4.37
CA GLN A 209 26.24 1.55 4.06
C GLN A 209 26.46 0.16 3.45
N LEU A 210 25.91 -0.87 4.10
CA LEU A 210 26.02 -2.25 3.65
C LEU A 210 25.41 -2.43 2.26
N ILE A 211 24.19 -1.91 2.07
CA ILE A 211 23.47 -1.98 0.79
C ILE A 211 24.26 -1.30 -0.30
N ASN A 212 24.81 -0.11 -0.03
CA ASN A 212 25.60 0.61 -1.01
C ASN A 212 26.86 -0.16 -1.43
N THR A 213 27.52 -0.83 -0.48
CA THR A 213 28.71 -1.67 -0.74
C THR A 213 28.38 -2.95 -1.51
N CYS A 214 27.20 -3.53 -1.29
CA CYS A 214 26.79 -4.77 -1.95
C CYS A 214 26.15 -4.56 -3.33
N ILE A 215 25.83 -3.33 -3.74
CA ILE A 215 25.21 -3.06 -5.06
C ILE A 215 26.22 -2.38 -5.97
N ASP A 216 26.54 -3.03 -7.10
CA ASP A 216 27.42 -2.47 -8.12
C ASP A 216 26.85 -1.15 -8.68
N ASN A 217 27.72 -0.16 -8.93
CA ASN A 217 27.29 1.16 -9.38
C ASN A 217 26.90 1.22 -10.86
N SER A 218 27.23 0.20 -11.64
CA SER A 218 27.01 0.16 -13.08
C SER A 218 25.90 -0.82 -13.46
N SER A 219 25.99 -2.07 -12.97
CA SER A 219 24.98 -3.10 -13.26
C SER A 219 23.81 -3.10 -12.27
N PHE A 220 24.01 -2.51 -11.08
CA PHE A 220 23.08 -2.63 -9.95
C PHE A 220 22.85 -4.07 -9.46
N ASP A 221 23.75 -4.99 -9.81
CA ASP A 221 23.71 -6.35 -9.28
C ASP A 221 24.05 -6.35 -7.79
N TYR A 222 23.34 -7.17 -7.03
CA TYR A 222 23.61 -7.38 -5.61
C TYR A 222 24.65 -8.49 -5.42
N VAL A 223 25.84 -8.11 -4.97
CA VAL A 223 26.98 -9.00 -4.73
C VAL A 223 27.40 -8.91 -3.27
N ALA A 224 26.98 -9.89 -2.48
CA ALA A 224 27.49 -10.10 -1.13
C ALA A 224 28.76 -10.97 -1.14
N ILE A 225 29.63 -10.76 -0.14
CA ILE A 225 30.84 -11.55 0.09
C ILE A 225 30.52 -13.01 0.47
N ASP A 226 31.45 -13.93 0.22
CA ASP A 226 31.24 -15.36 0.41
C ASP A 226 30.98 -15.75 1.88
N GLU A 227 31.54 -15.01 2.83
CA GLU A 227 31.26 -15.18 4.25
C GLU A 227 29.79 -14.91 4.58
N ALA A 228 29.17 -13.91 3.97
CA ALA A 228 27.76 -13.60 4.17
C ALA A 228 26.86 -14.75 3.67
N ARG A 229 27.24 -15.33 2.52
CA ARG A 229 26.56 -16.49 1.95
C ARG A 229 26.63 -17.68 2.89
N SER A 230 27.84 -18.02 3.31
CA SER A 230 28.10 -19.14 4.23
C SER A 230 27.37 -18.96 5.56
N ASN A 231 27.39 -17.76 6.13
CA ASN A 231 26.71 -17.45 7.39
C ASN A 231 25.20 -17.58 7.27
N PHE A 232 24.59 -17.05 6.21
CA PHE A 232 23.16 -17.17 5.97
C PHE A 232 22.74 -18.64 5.86
N GLU A 233 23.45 -19.43 5.04
CA GLU A 233 23.14 -20.85 4.81
C GLU A 233 23.29 -21.66 6.09
N GLN A 234 24.37 -21.44 6.85
CA GLN A 234 24.62 -22.14 8.12
C GLN A 234 23.56 -21.81 9.17
N MET A 235 23.17 -20.54 9.31
CA MET A 235 22.22 -20.12 10.35
C MET A 235 20.78 -20.51 10.01
N THR A 236 20.39 -20.42 8.73
CA THR A 236 19.01 -20.63 8.32
C THR A 236 18.71 -22.08 7.95
N GLY A 237 19.70 -22.78 7.36
CA GLY A 237 19.53 -24.06 6.68
C GLY A 237 18.90 -23.93 5.28
N LEU A 238 18.84 -22.71 4.73
CA LEU A 238 18.30 -22.40 3.40
C LEU A 238 19.45 -22.02 2.48
N ALA A 239 19.31 -22.20 1.17
CA ALA A 239 20.34 -21.81 0.21
C ALA A 239 20.46 -20.28 0.13
N TRP A 240 21.63 -19.74 -0.24
CA TRP A 240 21.77 -18.29 -0.43
C TRP A 240 20.85 -17.76 -1.52
N ASP A 241 20.78 -18.47 -2.66
CA ASP A 241 19.85 -18.16 -3.74
C ASP A 241 18.49 -18.83 -3.48
N ASN A 242 17.43 -18.04 -3.52
CA ASN A 242 16.05 -18.51 -3.43
C ASN A 242 15.78 -19.65 -4.42
N LEU A 243 16.26 -19.57 -5.66
CA LEU A 243 16.02 -20.59 -6.68
C LEU A 243 16.65 -21.95 -6.36
N HIS A 244 17.66 -21.98 -5.48
CA HIS A 244 18.31 -23.22 -5.04
C HIS A 244 17.66 -23.86 -3.80
N ASP A 245 16.70 -23.20 -3.16
CA ASP A 245 15.90 -23.83 -2.11
C ASP A 245 15.08 -25.02 -2.66
N PRO A 246 14.65 -25.96 -1.80
CA PRO A 246 13.79 -27.06 -2.20
C PRO A 246 12.53 -26.62 -2.96
N PRO A 247 12.03 -27.45 -3.89
CA PRO A 247 10.84 -27.15 -4.70
C PRO A 247 9.53 -27.22 -3.91
N ALA A 248 9.57 -27.72 -2.67
CA ALA A 248 8.44 -27.81 -1.77
C ALA A 248 8.66 -26.95 -0.51
N GLY A 249 7.63 -26.20 -0.12
CA GLY A 249 7.56 -25.51 1.17
C GLY A 249 7.14 -26.44 2.29
N LEU A 250 7.54 -26.11 3.52
CA LEU A 250 7.16 -26.85 4.73
C LEU A 250 5.96 -26.20 5.40
N VAL A 251 4.89 -26.97 5.57
CA VAL A 251 3.65 -26.52 6.23
C VAL A 251 3.40 -27.37 7.49
N PRO A 252 3.16 -26.76 8.67
CA PRO A 252 2.90 -27.52 9.89
C PRO A 252 1.48 -28.08 9.92
N CYS A 253 1.35 -29.41 9.99
CA CYS A 253 0.06 -30.05 10.28
C CYS A 253 -0.45 -29.62 11.67
N PRO A 254 -1.76 -29.37 11.87
CA PRO A 254 -2.33 -29.14 13.21
C PRO A 254 -2.07 -30.24 14.24
N ARG A 255 -1.66 -31.43 13.80
CA ARG A 255 -1.27 -32.57 14.65
C ARG A 255 0.23 -32.69 14.88
N GLY A 256 1.03 -31.72 14.44
CA GLY A 256 2.47 -31.63 14.72
C GLY A 256 3.39 -32.27 13.68
N HIS A 257 2.86 -32.89 12.63
CA HIS A 257 3.65 -33.49 11.55
C HIS A 257 4.05 -32.46 10.48
N PRO A 258 5.25 -32.58 9.87
CA PRO A 258 5.61 -31.79 8.71
C PRO A 258 4.81 -32.22 7.47
N ILE A 259 4.38 -31.26 6.64
CA ILE A 259 3.81 -31.51 5.33
C ILE A 259 4.67 -30.76 4.30
N TYR A 260 5.22 -31.47 3.33
CA TYR A 260 5.98 -30.88 2.23
C TYR A 260 5.04 -30.67 1.05
N CYS A 261 4.86 -29.42 0.63
CA CYS A 261 3.92 -29.04 -0.42
C CYS A 261 4.65 -28.31 -1.55
N PRO A 262 4.42 -28.64 -2.83
CA PRO A 262 4.94 -27.83 -3.92
C PRO A 262 4.45 -26.38 -3.77
N TRP A 263 5.28 -25.41 -4.15
CA TRP A 263 4.91 -24.00 -4.06
C TRP A 263 3.72 -23.64 -4.96
N THR A 264 3.66 -24.23 -6.15
CA THR A 264 2.53 -24.11 -7.08
C THR A 264 2.41 -25.41 -7.85
N ASP A 265 1.21 -25.75 -8.32
CA ASP A 265 1.03 -26.81 -9.33
C ASP A 265 1.05 -26.27 -10.77
N ALA A 266 1.24 -24.96 -10.94
CA ALA A 266 1.25 -24.26 -12.23
C ALA A 266 -0.02 -24.52 -13.09
N PHE A 267 -1.15 -24.84 -12.45
CA PHE A 267 -2.37 -25.18 -13.16
C PHE A 267 -3.08 -23.93 -13.69
N VAL A 268 -2.94 -23.65 -14.99
CA VAL A 268 -3.57 -22.49 -15.63
C VAL A 268 -5.10 -22.56 -15.54
N GLY A 269 -5.74 -23.69 -15.86
CA GLY A 269 -7.20 -23.81 -15.77
C GLY A 269 -7.96 -22.91 -16.75
N ASP A 270 -9.01 -22.23 -16.28
CA ASP A 270 -9.83 -21.30 -17.08
C ASP A 270 -9.01 -20.04 -17.45
N PRO A 271 -8.83 -19.70 -18.74
CA PRO A 271 -8.11 -18.50 -19.15
C PRO A 271 -8.64 -17.18 -18.56
N LYS A 272 -9.93 -17.13 -18.18
CA LYS A 272 -10.53 -15.96 -17.53
C LYS A 272 -10.15 -15.83 -16.06
N ARG A 273 -9.81 -16.94 -15.41
CA ARG A 273 -9.43 -17.04 -14.00
C ARG A 273 -8.24 -17.99 -13.83
N PRO A 274 -7.08 -17.66 -14.42
CA PRO A 274 -6.00 -18.61 -14.44
C PRO A 274 -5.44 -18.80 -13.02
N PHE A 275 -5.01 -20.03 -12.72
CA PHE A 275 -4.48 -20.45 -11.41
C PHE A 275 -5.49 -20.50 -10.25
N GLU A 276 -6.78 -20.19 -10.46
CA GLU A 276 -7.81 -20.20 -9.41
C GLU A 276 -7.89 -21.56 -8.69
N GLN A 277 -7.70 -22.65 -9.43
CA GLN A 277 -7.83 -24.02 -8.94
C GLN A 277 -6.51 -24.64 -8.46
N GLY A 278 -5.41 -23.89 -8.54
CA GLY A 278 -4.10 -24.38 -8.11
C GLY A 278 -4.07 -24.71 -6.61
N LYS A 279 -3.35 -25.78 -6.26
CA LYS A 279 -3.34 -26.37 -4.91
C LYS A 279 -2.00 -26.28 -4.19
N GLY A 280 -0.98 -25.71 -4.82
CA GLY A 280 0.31 -25.47 -4.18
C GLY A 280 0.25 -24.45 -3.05
N TYR A 281 1.29 -24.38 -2.23
CA TYR A 281 1.29 -23.56 -1.02
C TYR A 281 1.13 -22.05 -1.29
N ALA A 282 1.60 -21.58 -2.44
CA ALA A 282 1.45 -20.22 -2.91
C ALA A 282 0.23 -20.02 -3.83
N ASP A 283 -0.65 -21.01 -3.99
CA ASP A 283 -1.85 -20.91 -4.81
C ASP A 283 -3.09 -20.55 -3.98
N ARG A 284 -4.06 -19.87 -4.60
CA ARG A 284 -5.30 -19.44 -3.92
C ARG A 284 -6.05 -20.58 -3.23
N SER A 285 -6.13 -21.72 -3.90
CA SER A 285 -6.92 -22.88 -3.46
C SER A 285 -6.05 -23.94 -2.77
N PHE A 286 -4.97 -23.52 -2.10
CA PHE A 286 -4.04 -24.40 -1.38
C PHE A 286 -4.77 -25.45 -0.55
N THR A 287 -4.38 -26.69 -0.77
CA THR A 287 -4.80 -27.81 0.03
C THR A 287 -3.70 -28.85 0.07
N ALA A 288 -3.42 -29.39 1.25
CA ALA A 288 -2.43 -30.43 1.41
C ALA A 288 -2.85 -31.44 2.48
N THR A 289 -2.66 -32.72 2.18
CA THR A 289 -3.01 -33.80 3.09
C THR A 289 -1.76 -34.34 3.76
N CYS A 290 -1.77 -34.38 5.09
CA CYS A 290 -0.69 -34.95 5.88
C CYS A 290 -0.64 -36.46 5.73
N GLU A 291 0.46 -37.00 5.21
CA GLU A 291 0.64 -38.45 5.01
C GLU A 291 0.61 -39.27 6.30
N GLN A 292 0.96 -38.66 7.44
CA GLN A 292 1.04 -39.35 8.72
C GLN A 292 -0.30 -39.47 9.45
N CYS A 293 -1.24 -38.55 9.21
CA CYS A 293 -2.49 -38.51 9.97
C CYS A 293 -3.74 -38.23 9.13
N ASN A 294 -3.58 -38.17 7.80
CA ASN A 294 -4.62 -37.90 6.79
C ASN A 294 -5.40 -36.60 6.99
N PHE A 295 -4.88 -35.68 7.81
CA PHE A 295 -5.49 -34.38 7.99
C PHE A 295 -5.21 -33.48 6.78
N THR A 296 -6.25 -32.88 6.21
CA THR A 296 -6.14 -31.92 5.11
C THR A 296 -6.09 -30.50 5.66
N THR A 297 -5.00 -29.78 5.37
CA THR A 297 -4.78 -28.38 5.73
C THR A 297 -4.98 -27.45 4.53
N ASN A 298 -5.25 -26.18 4.81
CA ASN A 298 -5.39 -25.09 3.83
C ASN A 298 -5.03 -23.75 4.51
N HIS A 299 -5.07 -22.63 3.78
CA HIS A 299 -4.72 -21.32 4.35
C HIS A 299 -5.65 -20.88 5.50
N GLU A 300 -6.93 -21.24 5.48
CA GLU A 300 -7.86 -20.94 6.59
C GLU A 300 -7.43 -21.62 7.89
N ILE A 301 -7.02 -22.89 7.81
CA ILE A 301 -6.49 -23.63 8.96
C ILE A 301 -5.19 -22.99 9.49
N LEU A 302 -4.32 -22.51 8.59
CA LEU A 302 -3.09 -21.81 9.01
C LEU A 302 -3.38 -20.48 9.72
N LYS A 303 -4.40 -19.72 9.28
CA LYS A 303 -4.85 -18.49 9.96
C LYS A 303 -5.36 -18.79 11.37
N LEU A 304 -6.12 -19.87 11.53
CA LEU A 304 -6.60 -20.32 12.84
C LEU A 304 -5.48 -20.79 13.76
N GLN A 305 -4.48 -21.50 13.23
CA GLN A 305 -3.29 -21.88 13.99
C GLN A 305 -2.51 -20.65 14.49
N LYS A 306 -2.35 -19.63 13.63
CA LYS A 306 -1.75 -18.35 14.04
C LYS A 306 -2.51 -17.74 15.22
N PHE A 307 -3.83 -17.59 15.11
CA PHE A 307 -4.65 -17.06 16.20
C PHE A 307 -4.52 -17.91 17.48
N ARG A 308 -4.52 -19.24 17.33
CA ARG A 308 -4.35 -20.17 18.46
C ARG A 308 -3.02 -19.98 19.18
N ARG A 309 -1.92 -19.78 18.46
CA ARG A 309 -0.60 -19.47 19.05
C ARG A 309 -0.61 -18.16 19.82
N ASP A 310 -1.15 -17.09 19.23
CA ASP A 310 -1.24 -15.79 19.89
C ASP A 310 -2.14 -15.84 21.14
N LEU A 311 -3.28 -16.54 21.04
CA LEU A 311 -4.19 -16.77 22.17
C LEU A 311 -3.48 -17.54 23.30
N GLN A 312 -2.70 -18.56 22.97
CA GLN A 312 -1.93 -19.31 23.97
C GLN A 312 -0.86 -18.44 24.63
N ALA A 313 -0.14 -17.60 23.85
CA ALA A 313 0.85 -16.66 24.36
C ALA A 313 0.22 -15.62 25.31
N LEU A 314 -0.99 -15.12 24.99
CA LEU A 314 -1.75 -14.25 25.89
C LEU A 314 -2.10 -14.96 27.21
N LEU A 315 -2.62 -16.18 27.12
CA LEU A 315 -3.15 -16.89 28.30
C LEU A 315 -2.07 -17.45 29.22
N LYS A 316 -0.91 -17.86 28.67
CA LYS A 316 0.18 -18.49 29.42
C LYS A 316 1.27 -17.51 29.79
N ASP A 317 1.64 -16.64 28.86
CA ASP A 317 2.85 -15.82 28.95
C ASP A 317 2.54 -14.32 29.09
N ASP A 318 1.26 -13.93 29.16
CA ASP A 318 0.76 -12.54 29.24
C ASP A 318 1.17 -11.66 28.04
N VAL A 319 1.44 -12.28 26.88
CA VAL A 319 1.78 -11.55 25.65
C VAL A 319 0.52 -10.96 25.02
N PRO A 320 0.43 -9.62 24.82
CA PRO A 320 -0.75 -9.00 24.22
C PRO A 320 -1.05 -9.56 22.82
N MET A 321 -2.35 -9.70 22.49
CA MET A 321 -2.74 -10.05 21.13
C MET A 321 -2.21 -9.00 20.14
N PRO A 322 -1.72 -9.40 18.96
CA PRO A 322 -1.34 -8.48 17.89
C PRO A 322 -2.43 -7.44 17.60
N GLY A 323 -2.06 -6.19 17.32
CA GLY A 323 -2.99 -5.10 17.04
C GLY A 323 -3.53 -4.37 18.27
N THR A 324 -3.11 -4.74 19.47
CA THR A 324 -3.62 -4.18 20.74
C THR A 324 -2.61 -3.29 21.49
N ILE A 325 -1.40 -3.07 20.96
CA ILE A 325 -0.35 -2.32 21.66
C ILE A 325 -0.40 -0.81 21.37
N LEU A 326 -0.41 -0.41 20.09
CA LEU A 326 -0.34 1.02 19.74
C LEU A 326 -1.70 1.68 19.88
N SER A 327 -1.77 2.92 20.32
CA SER A 327 -2.98 3.74 20.31
C SER A 327 -3.35 4.21 18.89
N GLN A 328 -4.39 5.05 18.78
CA GLN A 328 -4.77 5.66 17.51
C GLN A 328 -3.64 6.52 16.92
N ASP A 329 -2.87 7.17 17.79
CA ASP A 329 -1.74 8.03 17.42
C ASP A 329 -0.50 7.22 17.02
N GLY A 330 -0.60 5.88 16.97
CA GLY A 330 0.51 4.99 16.59
C GLY A 330 1.58 4.82 17.68
N LYS A 331 1.32 5.29 18.89
CA LYS A 331 2.24 5.21 20.03
C LYS A 331 1.70 4.25 21.08
N PRO A 332 2.52 3.45 21.77
CA PRO A 332 2.08 2.79 22.99
C PRO A 332 1.63 3.86 24.00
N ASP A 333 0.48 3.68 24.65
CA ASP A 333 0.07 4.58 25.71
C ASP A 333 0.67 4.10 27.04
N LYS A 334 1.35 5.00 27.75
CA LYS A 334 1.80 4.71 29.11
C LYS A 334 0.59 4.67 30.03
N ALA A 335 0.31 3.53 30.65
CA ALA A 335 -0.75 3.40 31.63
C ALA A 335 -0.18 3.24 33.04
N LEU A 336 -0.82 3.85 34.04
CA LEU A 336 -0.57 3.48 35.43
C LEU A 336 -1.01 2.03 35.66
N LYS A 337 -0.43 1.34 36.65
CA LYS A 337 -0.83 -0.04 37.01
C LYS A 337 -2.33 -0.18 37.29
N SER A 338 -2.96 0.83 37.90
CA SER A 338 -4.41 0.90 38.11
C SER A 338 -5.22 1.01 36.81
N ASP A 339 -4.61 1.59 35.78
CA ASP A 339 -5.26 1.99 34.53
C ASP A 339 -5.10 0.94 33.42
N LEU A 340 -4.18 -0.02 33.54
CA LEU A 340 -4.12 -1.17 32.62
C LEU A 340 -5.46 -1.91 32.50
N ARG A 341 -6.20 -2.01 33.62
CA ARG A 341 -7.55 -2.59 33.66
C ARG A 341 -8.59 -1.80 32.86
N ARG A 342 -8.29 -0.54 32.52
CA ARG A 342 -9.14 0.38 31.76
C ARG A 342 -8.53 0.84 30.43
N HIS A 343 -7.29 0.43 30.13
CA HIS A 343 -6.58 0.81 28.92
C HIS A 343 -7.37 0.38 27.67
N GLU A 344 -7.87 1.33 26.89
CA GLU A 344 -8.86 1.05 25.83
C GLU A 344 -8.33 0.07 24.77
N MET A 345 -7.05 0.19 24.38
CA MET A 345 -6.42 -0.72 23.42
C MET A 345 -6.33 -2.18 23.89
N PHE A 346 -6.33 -2.43 25.20
CA PHE A 346 -6.24 -3.78 25.79
C PHE A 346 -7.60 -4.44 26.00
N PHE A 347 -8.69 -3.78 25.64
CA PHE A 347 -10.02 -4.36 25.75
C PHE A 347 -10.16 -5.76 25.12
N PRO A 348 -9.60 -6.05 23.91
CA PRO A 348 -9.62 -7.40 23.35
C PRO A 348 -8.95 -8.43 24.26
N ASN A 349 -7.77 -8.11 24.81
CA ASN A 349 -7.07 -8.99 25.76
C ASN A 349 -7.91 -9.23 27.02
N ARG A 350 -8.52 -8.17 27.57
CA ARG A 350 -9.36 -8.25 28.77
C ARG A 350 -10.60 -9.12 28.58
N ILE A 351 -11.34 -8.93 27.48
CA ILE A 351 -12.58 -9.70 27.26
C ILE A 351 -12.29 -11.19 27.01
N ILE A 352 -11.17 -11.49 26.34
CA ILE A 352 -10.65 -12.86 26.19
C ILE A 352 -10.40 -13.48 27.57
N ILE A 353 -9.59 -12.83 28.42
CA ILE A 353 -9.22 -13.33 29.74
C ILE A 353 -10.45 -13.45 30.67
N ALA A 354 -11.39 -12.49 30.60
CA ALA A 354 -12.57 -12.42 31.45
C ALA A 354 -13.51 -13.61 31.27
N GLY A 355 -13.59 -14.20 30.08
CA GLY A 355 -14.47 -15.35 29.84
C GLY A 355 -14.53 -15.87 28.41
N LEU A 356 -14.16 -15.07 27.41
CA LEU A 356 -14.22 -15.50 26.01
C LEU A 356 -13.17 -16.58 25.66
N LYS A 357 -12.09 -16.72 26.45
CA LYS A 357 -11.03 -17.71 26.24
C LYS A 357 -11.54 -19.14 26.03
N THR A 358 -12.55 -19.59 26.77
CA THR A 358 -13.06 -20.98 26.67
C THR A 358 -13.66 -21.25 25.29
N LEU A 359 -14.51 -20.34 24.80
CA LEU A 359 -15.12 -20.45 23.49
C LEU A 359 -14.08 -20.34 22.36
N LEU A 360 -13.11 -19.43 22.49
CA LEU A 360 -12.04 -19.30 21.50
C LEU A 360 -11.14 -20.54 21.45
N ILE A 361 -10.83 -21.13 22.61
CA ILE A 361 -10.12 -22.41 22.71
C ILE A 361 -10.91 -23.48 21.93
N GLU A 362 -12.20 -23.63 22.20
CA GLU A 362 -13.07 -24.60 21.52
C GLU A 362 -13.12 -24.39 20.00
N VAL A 363 -13.31 -23.16 19.54
CA VAL A 363 -13.27 -22.80 18.10
C VAL A 363 -11.94 -23.20 17.47
N THR A 364 -10.83 -22.97 18.17
CA THR A 364 -9.49 -23.35 17.67
C THR A 364 -9.15 -24.82 17.86
N ASP A 365 -9.78 -25.56 18.77
CA ASP A 365 -9.59 -27.00 18.91
C ASP A 365 -10.35 -27.76 17.81
N ASN A 366 -11.46 -27.19 17.32
CA ASN A 366 -12.19 -27.68 16.13
C ASN A 366 -11.38 -27.61 14.82
N ILE A 367 -10.20 -26.96 14.82
CA ILE A 367 -9.23 -27.09 13.73
C ILE A 367 -8.91 -28.56 13.46
N GLN A 368 -8.85 -29.41 14.49
CA GLN A 368 -8.50 -30.83 14.38
C GLN A 368 -9.48 -31.66 13.53
N VAL A 369 -10.67 -31.11 13.27
CA VAL A 369 -11.73 -31.70 12.44
C VAL A 369 -12.09 -30.85 11.23
N GLY A 370 -11.37 -29.74 10.98
CA GLY A 370 -11.55 -28.88 9.79
C GLY A 370 -12.88 -28.13 9.72
N LYS A 371 -13.55 -27.89 10.85
CA LYS A 371 -14.92 -27.32 10.89
C LYS A 371 -15.01 -25.82 11.13
N SER A 372 -13.90 -25.16 11.45
CA SER A 372 -13.89 -23.75 11.85
C SER A 372 -13.09 -22.88 10.88
N THR A 373 -13.39 -21.60 10.90
CA THR A 373 -12.77 -20.53 10.09
C THR A 373 -12.53 -19.28 10.94
N VAL A 374 -11.81 -18.28 10.41
CA VAL A 374 -11.61 -17.00 11.12
C VAL A 374 -12.94 -16.29 11.41
N MET A 375 -13.99 -16.60 10.65
CA MET A 375 -15.34 -16.10 10.87
C MET A 375 -15.95 -16.57 12.20
N ASP A 376 -15.65 -17.79 12.62
CA ASP A 376 -16.13 -18.31 13.92
C ASP A 376 -15.48 -17.57 15.09
N ILE A 377 -14.21 -17.16 14.94
CA ILE A 377 -13.52 -16.29 15.90
C ILE A 377 -14.20 -14.93 15.96
N ARG A 378 -14.47 -14.32 14.78
CA ARG A 378 -15.21 -13.04 14.70
C ARG A 378 -16.55 -13.15 15.44
N ASP A 379 -17.31 -14.21 15.18
CA ASP A 379 -18.63 -14.43 15.77
C ASP A 379 -18.58 -14.66 17.28
N ALA A 380 -17.56 -15.38 17.75
CA ALA A 380 -17.31 -15.53 19.18
C ALA A 380 -17.04 -14.16 19.84
N ILE A 381 -16.22 -13.30 19.23
CA ILE A 381 -15.96 -11.94 19.70
C ILE A 381 -17.23 -11.09 19.65
N ASP A 382 -17.98 -11.15 18.55
CA ASP A 382 -19.23 -10.39 18.37
C ASP A 382 -20.28 -10.74 19.43
N ARG A 383 -20.43 -12.03 19.75
CA ARG A 383 -21.28 -12.47 20.86
C ARG A 383 -20.77 -11.94 22.19
N ALA A 384 -19.47 -12.03 22.44
CA ALA A 384 -18.86 -11.59 23.70
C ALA A 384 -19.04 -10.09 23.96
N ILE A 385 -18.84 -9.23 22.95
CA ILE A 385 -18.99 -7.78 23.12
C ILE A 385 -20.44 -7.32 23.25
N ARG A 386 -21.40 -8.18 22.89
CA ARG A 386 -22.83 -7.95 23.08
C ARG A 386 -23.35 -8.49 24.41
N ASP A 387 -22.57 -9.32 25.12
CA ASP A 387 -22.91 -9.83 26.45
C ASP A 387 -22.61 -8.77 27.54
N PRO A 388 -23.64 -8.16 28.15
CA PRO A 388 -23.44 -7.12 29.15
C PRO A 388 -22.70 -7.62 30.40
N SER A 389 -22.85 -8.90 30.76
CA SER A 389 -22.20 -9.49 31.93
C SER A 389 -20.70 -9.64 31.70
N LEU A 390 -20.31 -10.08 30.51
CA LEU A 390 -18.92 -10.26 30.13
C LEU A 390 -18.20 -8.93 29.93
N VAL A 391 -18.85 -7.94 29.31
CA VAL A 391 -18.30 -6.59 29.16
C VAL A 391 -18.06 -5.93 30.52
N ARG A 392 -19.01 -6.03 31.46
CA ARG A 392 -18.84 -5.54 32.84
C ARG A 392 -17.66 -6.22 33.54
N LYS A 393 -17.55 -7.54 33.39
CA LYS A 393 -16.44 -8.32 33.96
C LYS A 393 -15.09 -7.91 33.38
N ALA A 394 -15.01 -7.70 32.05
CA ALA A 394 -13.80 -7.30 31.35
C ALA A 394 -13.34 -5.89 31.76
N ASN A 395 -14.27 -4.95 31.94
CA ASN A 395 -13.95 -3.57 32.30
C ASN A 395 -13.84 -3.34 33.82
N GLY A 396 -14.32 -4.27 34.64
CA GLY A 396 -14.38 -4.09 36.09
C GLY A 396 -15.26 -2.90 36.49
N THR A 397 -16.29 -2.60 35.70
CA THR A 397 -17.25 -1.50 35.94
C THR A 397 -18.68 -1.98 35.64
N PHE A 398 -19.67 -1.19 36.02
CA PHE A 398 -21.08 -1.44 35.65
C PHE A 398 -21.41 -1.08 34.20
N SER A 399 -20.49 -0.43 33.46
CA SER A 399 -20.71 -0.04 32.07
C SER A 399 -20.79 -1.27 31.17
N THR A 400 -21.79 -1.27 30.28
CA THR A 400 -22.01 -2.29 29.25
C THR A 400 -21.72 -1.76 27.85
N THR A 401 -21.32 -0.49 27.73
CA THR A 401 -21.10 0.19 26.45
C THR A 401 -19.63 0.21 26.11
N LEU A 402 -19.29 -0.28 24.91
CA LEU A 402 -17.93 -0.19 24.38
C LEU A 402 -17.60 1.23 23.92
N LEU A 403 -16.41 1.70 24.31
CA LEU A 403 -15.83 2.95 23.85
C LEU A 403 -15.37 2.84 22.40
N ARG A 404 -15.25 3.99 21.72
CA ARG A 404 -14.77 4.06 20.32
C ARG A 404 -13.40 3.40 20.16
N LYS A 405 -12.47 3.63 21.09
CA LYS A 405 -11.11 3.09 21.01
C LYS A 405 -11.08 1.58 21.26
N GLU A 406 -11.93 1.07 22.15
CA GLU A 406 -12.10 -0.38 22.38
C GLU A 406 -12.60 -1.10 21.12
N LYS A 407 -13.57 -0.49 20.42
CA LYS A 407 -14.05 -0.98 19.11
C LYS A 407 -12.94 -1.01 18.07
N ILE A 408 -12.08 0.01 18.05
CA ILE A 408 -10.93 0.08 17.12
C ILE A 408 -9.87 -0.97 17.46
N ALA A 409 -9.61 -1.22 18.74
CA ALA A 409 -8.69 -2.25 19.19
C ALA A 409 -9.11 -3.65 18.72
N ILE A 410 -10.41 -3.99 18.84
CA ILE A 410 -10.96 -5.25 18.32
C ILE A 410 -10.71 -5.38 16.81
N ARG A 411 -11.00 -4.31 16.05
CA ARG A 411 -10.84 -4.29 14.60
C ARG A 411 -9.37 -4.49 14.19
N ARG A 412 -8.45 -3.79 14.86
CA ARG A 412 -7.01 -3.90 14.62
C ARG A 412 -6.45 -5.27 14.99
N MET A 413 -6.96 -5.89 16.04
CA MET A 413 -6.60 -7.27 16.38
C MET A 413 -7.08 -8.23 15.28
N MET A 414 -8.35 -8.16 14.89
CA MET A 414 -8.90 -9.06 13.87
C MET A 414 -8.24 -8.89 12.50
N SER A 415 -7.80 -7.67 12.14
CA SER A 415 -7.10 -7.45 10.86
C SER A 415 -5.79 -8.24 10.75
N ARG A 416 -5.24 -8.76 11.85
CA ARG A 416 -4.01 -9.58 11.83
C ARG A 416 -4.25 -11.02 11.39
N TYR A 417 -5.51 -11.44 11.26
CA TYR A 417 -5.89 -12.84 11.00
C TYR A 417 -6.70 -13.07 9.73
N TRP A 418 -7.28 -12.02 9.11
CA TRP A 418 -8.18 -12.19 7.95
C TRP A 418 -7.50 -12.80 6.73
N ASP A 419 -6.37 -12.24 6.33
CA ASP A 419 -5.64 -12.61 5.12
C ASP A 419 -4.15 -12.81 5.44
N ASN A 420 -3.87 -13.44 6.59
CA ASN A 420 -2.50 -13.56 7.06
C ASN A 420 -2.33 -14.69 8.09
N TRP A 421 -1.54 -15.70 7.74
CA TRP A 421 -1.11 -16.78 8.65
C TRP A 421 0.37 -16.68 9.05
N SER A 422 1.11 -15.73 8.49
CA SER A 422 2.50 -15.46 8.90
C SER A 422 2.55 -14.90 10.34
N PRO A 423 3.68 -15.02 11.05
CA PRO A 423 3.80 -14.46 12.41
C PRO A 423 3.77 -12.92 12.45
N PHE A 424 3.82 -12.26 11.30
CA PHE A 424 3.85 -10.81 11.18
C PHE A 424 2.45 -10.18 11.27
N ALA A 425 2.39 -8.90 11.62
CA ALA A 425 1.16 -8.12 11.66
C ALA A 425 0.59 -7.82 10.26
N LEU A 426 1.39 -8.00 9.20
CA LEU A 426 1.08 -7.69 7.82
C LEU A 426 1.18 -8.92 6.92
N ASP A 427 0.37 -8.97 5.86
CA ASP A 427 0.60 -9.90 4.74
C ASP A 427 1.79 -9.39 3.91
N LEU A 428 2.97 -9.94 4.19
CA LEU A 428 4.22 -9.51 3.55
C LEU A 428 4.28 -9.87 2.07
N VAL A 429 3.60 -10.92 1.60
CA VAL A 429 3.53 -11.23 0.16
C VAL A 429 2.78 -10.10 -0.53
N GLY A 430 1.59 -9.78 -0.06
CA GLY A 430 0.81 -8.68 -0.61
C GLY A 430 1.52 -7.33 -0.52
N ALA A 431 2.27 -7.07 0.55
CA ALA A 431 3.03 -5.83 0.72
C ALA A 431 4.14 -5.69 -0.34
N VAL A 432 4.94 -6.75 -0.55
CA VAL A 432 5.97 -6.77 -1.60
C VAL A 432 5.36 -6.58 -2.99
N MET A 433 4.23 -7.24 -3.28
CA MET A 433 3.54 -7.08 -4.57
C MET A 433 3.09 -5.65 -4.83
N ARG A 434 2.51 -4.98 -3.82
CA ARG A 434 2.12 -3.57 -3.91
C ARG A 434 3.34 -2.68 -4.12
N GLN A 435 4.38 -2.84 -3.30
CA GLN A 435 5.63 -2.07 -3.45
C GLN A 435 6.31 -2.29 -4.80
N GLY A 436 6.15 -3.47 -5.43
CA GLY A 436 6.63 -3.74 -6.79
C GLY A 436 6.15 -2.73 -7.84
N THR A 437 4.94 -2.17 -7.67
CA THR A 437 4.42 -1.11 -8.56
C THR A 437 5.19 0.20 -8.39
N PHE A 438 5.62 0.53 -7.17
CA PHE A 438 6.47 1.68 -6.91
C PHE A 438 7.87 1.47 -7.47
N VAL A 439 8.48 0.31 -7.21
CA VAL A 439 9.79 -0.10 -7.73
C VAL A 439 9.85 0.03 -9.25
N GLU A 440 8.87 -0.55 -9.96
CA GLU A 440 8.79 -0.49 -11.42
C GLU A 440 8.68 0.95 -11.95
N LYS A 441 7.84 1.79 -11.34
CA LYS A 441 7.70 3.20 -11.73
C LYS A 441 8.98 3.99 -11.51
N MET A 442 9.68 3.75 -10.40
CA MET A 442 10.94 4.41 -10.09
C MET A 442 12.06 4.00 -11.05
N ALA A 443 12.12 2.72 -11.42
CA ALA A 443 13.06 2.21 -12.43
C ALA A 443 12.76 2.77 -13.83
N ASN A 444 11.49 2.82 -14.25
CA ASN A 444 11.10 3.35 -15.56
C ASN A 444 11.34 4.87 -15.71
N ILE A 445 11.22 5.63 -14.62
CA ILE A 445 11.56 7.06 -14.60
C ILE A 445 13.08 7.27 -14.71
N ASP A 446 13.86 6.29 -14.23
CA ASP A 446 15.31 6.20 -14.39
C ASP A 446 16.11 7.41 -13.87
N TRP A 447 15.72 7.95 -12.71
CA TRP A 447 16.44 9.09 -12.12
C TRP A 447 17.88 8.76 -11.73
N ILE A 448 18.21 7.50 -11.48
CA ILE A 448 19.56 7.09 -11.07
C ILE A 448 20.59 7.40 -12.15
N HIS A 449 20.21 7.37 -13.42
CA HIS A 449 21.05 7.77 -14.56
C HIS A 449 20.87 9.22 -14.98
N SER A 450 20.14 10.03 -14.21
CA SER A 450 19.92 11.44 -14.54
C SER A 450 21.17 12.29 -14.28
N PRO A 451 21.63 13.13 -15.23
CA PRO A 451 22.69 14.09 -14.96
C PRO A 451 22.31 15.13 -13.88
N ALA A 452 21.01 15.25 -13.58
CA ALA A 452 20.48 16.13 -12.54
C ALA A 452 20.20 15.42 -11.21
N LEU A 453 20.64 14.17 -11.02
CA LEU A 453 20.30 13.28 -9.90
C LEU A 453 20.30 13.98 -8.53
N ALA A 454 21.44 14.57 -8.11
CA ALA A 454 21.55 15.23 -6.82
C ALA A 454 20.58 16.41 -6.66
N SER A 455 20.41 17.22 -7.72
CA SER A 455 19.46 18.33 -7.71
C SER A 455 18.00 17.85 -7.65
N THR A 456 17.69 16.72 -8.29
CA THR A 456 16.38 16.08 -8.24
C THR A 456 16.08 15.58 -6.82
N MET A 457 17.05 14.94 -6.16
CA MET A 457 16.92 14.53 -4.75
C MET A 457 16.72 15.74 -3.82
N ALA A 458 17.46 16.83 -4.03
CA ALA A 458 17.29 18.06 -3.25
C ALA A 458 15.88 18.66 -3.40
N ARG A 459 15.35 18.72 -4.63
CA ARG A 459 13.99 19.23 -4.90
C ARG A 459 12.92 18.36 -4.24
N LEU A 460 13.01 17.04 -4.35
CA LEU A 460 12.02 16.14 -3.76
C LEU A 460 12.06 16.12 -2.23
N ILE A 461 13.23 16.28 -1.61
CA ILE A 461 13.34 16.38 -0.14
C ILE A 461 12.64 17.65 0.34
N LYS A 462 12.84 18.79 -0.34
CA LYS A 462 12.14 20.03 -0.03
C LYS A 462 10.62 19.86 -0.17
N LYS A 463 10.17 19.21 -1.23
CA LYS A 463 8.76 18.91 -1.48
C LYS A 463 8.17 17.98 -0.41
N TYR A 464 8.92 16.98 0.03
CA TYR A 464 8.58 16.08 1.13
C TYR A 464 8.42 16.82 2.47
N GLN A 465 9.29 17.78 2.77
CA GLN A 465 9.13 18.61 3.97
C GLN A 465 7.81 19.39 3.94
N THR A 466 7.45 20.00 2.80
CA THR A 466 6.15 20.66 2.61
C THR A 466 4.99 19.67 2.74
N PHE A 467 5.12 18.47 2.17
CA PHE A 467 4.11 17.41 2.32
C PHE A 467 3.90 17.02 3.79
N PHE A 468 4.97 16.97 4.58
CA PHE A 468 4.86 16.71 6.02
C PHE A 468 4.13 17.84 6.77
N LEU A 469 4.32 19.10 6.37
CA LEU A 469 3.56 20.23 6.90
C LEU A 469 2.06 20.14 6.54
N ILE A 470 1.72 19.64 5.35
CA ILE A 470 0.32 19.36 4.98
C ILE A 470 -0.29 18.37 5.96
N MET A 471 0.38 17.24 6.22
CA MET A 471 -0.10 16.24 7.18
C MET A 471 -0.22 16.80 8.60
N ALA A 472 0.80 17.54 9.06
CA ALA A 472 0.83 18.15 10.39
C ALA A 472 -0.33 19.15 10.60
N GLY A 473 -0.61 19.98 9.60
CA GLY A 473 -1.69 20.98 9.66
C GLY A 473 -3.10 20.41 9.45
N ASN A 474 -3.23 19.15 9.01
CA ASN A 474 -4.51 18.55 8.64
C ASN A 474 -4.65 17.10 9.17
N PRO A 475 -4.61 16.89 10.50
CA PRO A 475 -4.54 15.56 11.10
C PRO A 475 -5.76 14.65 10.83
N ASN A 476 -6.86 15.20 10.32
CA ASN A 476 -8.08 14.45 9.99
C ASN A 476 -8.25 14.20 8.47
N HIS A 477 -7.21 14.43 7.67
CA HIS A 477 -7.25 14.23 6.22
C HIS A 477 -6.13 13.29 5.78
N VAL A 478 -6.41 12.46 4.78
CA VAL A 478 -5.41 11.61 4.13
C VAL A 478 -4.65 12.44 3.11
N ALA A 479 -3.33 12.53 3.25
CA ALA A 479 -2.45 13.11 2.25
C ALA A 479 -1.86 12.01 1.36
N VAL A 480 -1.83 12.22 0.04
CA VAL A 480 -1.32 11.24 -0.93
C VAL A 480 -0.10 11.82 -1.65
N PRO A 481 1.06 11.15 -1.60
CA PRO A 481 2.28 11.65 -2.18
C PRO A 481 2.30 11.52 -3.71
N THR A 482 3.08 12.37 -4.37
CA THR A 482 3.63 12.08 -5.70
C THR A 482 4.83 11.12 -5.58
N LEU A 483 5.21 10.43 -6.66
CA LEU A 483 6.32 9.43 -6.66
C LEU A 483 7.63 9.99 -6.09
N ASP A 484 7.99 11.24 -6.42
CA ASP A 484 9.17 11.93 -5.89
C ASP A 484 9.09 12.16 -4.37
N VAL A 485 7.93 12.60 -3.87
CA VAL A 485 7.69 12.79 -2.43
C VAL A 485 7.71 11.45 -1.70
N ASP A 486 7.12 10.42 -2.29
CA ASP A 486 7.05 9.09 -1.71
C ASP A 486 8.43 8.43 -1.64
N LEU A 487 9.31 8.65 -2.61
CA LEU A 487 10.71 8.23 -2.53
C LEU A 487 11.41 8.78 -1.28
N ALA A 488 11.27 10.09 -1.01
CA ALA A 488 11.81 10.66 0.23
C ALA A 488 11.11 10.11 1.47
N TRP A 489 9.79 9.92 1.42
CA TRP A 489 9.05 9.41 2.57
C TRP A 489 9.43 7.98 2.92
N HIS A 490 9.50 7.09 1.93
CA HIS A 490 9.99 5.71 2.07
C HIS A 490 11.43 5.69 2.57
N THR A 491 12.33 6.50 1.98
CA THR A 491 13.72 6.62 2.47
C THR A 491 13.78 6.99 3.95
N HIS A 492 12.87 7.87 4.41
CA HIS A 492 12.78 8.22 5.82
C HIS A 492 12.29 7.04 6.68
N GLN A 493 11.23 6.34 6.26
CA GLN A 493 10.65 5.20 6.99
C GLN A 493 11.63 4.04 7.17
N LEU A 494 12.56 3.86 6.23
CA LEU A 494 13.66 2.90 6.31
C LEU A 494 14.70 3.26 7.39
N SER A 495 14.51 4.36 8.14
CA SER A 495 15.16 4.67 9.42
C SER A 495 14.08 4.78 10.51
N PRO A 496 13.52 3.65 11.01
CA PRO A 496 12.24 3.62 11.72
C PRO A 496 12.21 4.49 12.98
N ALA A 497 13.21 4.34 13.84
CA ALA A 497 13.33 5.13 15.07
C ALA A 497 13.45 6.64 14.79
N ARG A 498 14.17 7.02 13.73
CA ARG A 498 14.29 8.41 13.27
C ARG A 498 12.96 8.94 12.76
N TYR A 499 12.32 8.17 11.88
CA TYR A 499 11.03 8.54 11.30
C TYR A 499 9.93 8.66 12.37
N TYR A 500 9.91 7.77 13.37
CA TYR A 500 9.03 7.89 14.53
C TYR A 500 9.27 9.19 15.29
N SER A 501 10.53 9.48 15.63
CA SER A 501 10.91 10.70 16.36
C SER A 501 10.52 11.97 15.58
N TYR A 502 10.82 12.01 14.29
CA TYR A 502 10.45 13.10 13.39
C TYR A 502 8.93 13.30 13.30
N SER A 503 8.18 12.20 13.10
CA SER A 503 6.73 12.22 12.99
C SER A 503 6.09 12.74 14.27
N VAL A 504 6.43 12.14 15.41
CA VAL A 504 5.87 12.53 16.71
C VAL A 504 6.24 13.98 17.05
N ALA A 505 7.47 14.41 16.79
CA ALA A 505 7.88 15.79 17.05
C ALA A 505 7.11 16.83 16.20
N LYS A 506 6.71 16.47 14.97
CA LYS A 506 6.06 17.39 14.04
C LYS A 506 4.53 17.36 14.10
N THR A 507 3.93 16.22 14.43
CA THR A 507 2.47 16.02 14.33
C THR A 507 1.84 15.52 15.63
N ASN A 508 2.64 15.22 16.66
CA ASN A 508 2.23 14.46 17.85
C ASN A 508 1.63 13.07 17.52
N VAL A 509 1.87 12.56 16.32
CA VAL A 509 1.34 11.28 15.86
C VAL A 509 2.46 10.54 15.13
N PHE A 510 2.58 9.23 15.37
CA PHE A 510 3.45 8.42 14.54
C PHE A 510 2.73 8.19 13.20
N ILE A 511 3.08 8.99 12.19
CA ILE A 511 2.39 8.97 10.90
C ILE A 511 2.60 7.61 10.22
N ASP A 512 1.51 6.97 9.84
CA ASP A 512 1.56 5.68 9.13
C ASP A 512 1.67 5.86 7.63
N HIS A 513 2.04 4.80 6.94
CA HIS A 513 1.92 4.67 5.48
C HIS A 513 0.97 3.51 5.21
N ASP A 514 -0.31 3.85 4.98
CA ASP A 514 -1.35 2.85 4.80
C ASP A 514 -1.07 2.02 3.55
N ASP A 515 -0.85 0.72 3.75
CA ASP A 515 -0.55 -0.25 2.68
C ASP A 515 -1.69 -0.47 1.69
N LYS A 516 -2.93 -0.16 2.10
CA LYS A 516 -4.14 -0.38 1.31
C LYS A 516 -5.09 0.82 1.44
N ILE A 517 -5.32 1.52 0.34
CA ILE A 517 -6.30 2.61 0.21
C ILE A 517 -7.20 2.33 -0.98
N GLU A 518 -8.51 2.48 -0.78
CA GLU A 518 -9.49 2.33 -1.87
C GLU A 518 -9.24 3.36 -3.00
N GLU A 519 -9.25 2.88 -4.24
CA GLU A 519 -8.85 3.66 -5.44
C GLU A 519 -9.51 5.04 -5.54
N THR A 520 -10.83 5.14 -5.34
CA THR A 520 -11.54 6.43 -5.46
C THR A 520 -11.15 7.41 -4.34
N LYS A 521 -11.04 6.91 -3.10
CA LYS A 521 -10.54 7.69 -1.95
C LYS A 521 -9.11 8.16 -2.17
N LEU A 522 -8.25 7.31 -2.71
CA LEU A 522 -6.86 7.67 -3.03
C LEU A 522 -6.81 8.83 -4.04
N SER A 523 -7.58 8.75 -5.12
CA SER A 523 -7.63 9.81 -6.14
C SER A 523 -8.20 11.13 -5.59
N ASP A 524 -9.22 11.08 -4.73
CA ASP A 524 -9.78 12.26 -4.07
C ASP A 524 -8.80 12.89 -3.08
N ALA A 525 -8.10 12.07 -2.29
CA ALA A 525 -7.07 12.52 -1.37
C ALA A 525 -5.85 13.13 -2.12
N PHE A 526 -5.47 12.59 -3.27
CA PHE A 526 -4.44 13.18 -4.14
C PHE A 526 -4.84 14.55 -4.69
N LYS A 527 -6.10 14.70 -5.13
CA LYS A 527 -6.65 15.99 -5.55
C LYS A 527 -6.60 17.01 -4.40
N TRP A 528 -7.01 16.58 -3.20
CA TRP A 528 -6.97 17.44 -2.01
C TRP A 528 -5.53 17.85 -1.64
N THR A 529 -4.59 16.89 -1.65
CA THR A 529 -3.17 17.13 -1.36
C THR A 529 -2.56 18.12 -2.33
N SER A 530 -2.84 17.95 -3.63
CA SER A 530 -2.40 18.87 -4.70
C SER A 530 -2.83 20.31 -4.43
N ARG A 531 -4.10 20.49 -4.01
CA ARG A 531 -4.64 21.81 -3.67
C ARG A 531 -4.00 22.38 -2.40
N MET A 532 -3.72 21.56 -1.39
CA MET A 532 -3.11 22.04 -0.15
C MET A 532 -1.66 22.45 -0.38
N TYR A 533 -0.92 21.67 -1.15
CA TYR A 533 0.45 22.02 -1.56
C TYR A 533 0.48 23.36 -2.27
N GLN A 534 -0.35 23.54 -3.30
CA GLN A 534 -0.43 24.80 -4.06
C GLN A 534 -0.73 26.02 -3.17
N LYS A 535 -1.61 25.85 -2.17
CA LYS A 535 -1.93 26.92 -1.22
C LYS A 535 -0.75 27.25 -0.31
N LEU A 536 -0.11 26.24 0.29
CA LEU A 536 0.99 26.43 1.24
C LEU A 536 2.23 27.04 0.58
N THR A 537 2.48 26.74 -0.69
CA THR A 537 3.63 27.25 -1.44
C THR A 537 3.35 28.54 -2.20
N GLY A 538 2.12 29.07 -2.13
CA GLY A 538 1.74 30.29 -2.84
C GLY A 538 1.64 30.13 -4.36
N GLY A 539 1.48 28.90 -4.87
CA GLY A 539 1.23 28.63 -6.28
C GLY A 539 2.14 27.59 -6.94
N GLU A 540 3.02 26.90 -6.22
CA GLU A 540 3.79 25.81 -6.84
C GLU A 540 2.89 24.62 -7.19
N ILE A 541 3.25 23.89 -8.25
CA ILE A 541 2.48 22.74 -8.75
C ILE A 541 2.92 21.48 -8.02
N TYR A 542 1.96 20.72 -7.51
CA TYR A 542 2.28 19.49 -6.79
C TYR A 542 2.72 18.34 -7.70
N SER A 543 2.07 18.13 -8.85
CA SER A 543 2.52 17.14 -9.85
C SER A 543 2.84 17.83 -11.16
N GLU A 544 4.09 17.72 -11.58
CA GLU A 544 4.63 18.31 -12.82
C GLU A 544 4.36 17.43 -14.06
N CYS A 545 3.76 16.24 -13.89
CA CYS A 545 3.36 15.39 -15.00
C CYS A 545 2.19 16.01 -15.80
N THR A 546 2.26 15.98 -17.12
CA THR A 546 1.23 16.52 -18.06
C THR A 546 0.34 15.45 -18.68
N CYS A 547 0.31 14.23 -18.12
CA CYS A 547 -0.60 13.18 -18.58
C CYS A 547 -2.08 13.55 -18.39
N TRP A 548 -2.96 12.88 -19.14
CA TRP A 548 -4.40 13.16 -19.14
C TRP A 548 -5.03 13.18 -17.74
N TYR A 549 -4.58 12.27 -16.84
CA TYR A 549 -5.08 12.17 -15.48
C TYR A 549 -4.67 13.38 -14.64
N CYS A 550 -3.39 13.76 -14.68
CA CYS A 550 -2.88 14.90 -13.92
C CYS A 550 -3.51 16.21 -14.40
N GLU A 551 -3.72 16.36 -15.71
CA GLU A 551 -4.47 17.47 -16.30
C GLU A 551 -5.92 17.53 -15.80
N ALA A 552 -6.61 16.38 -15.80
CA ALA A 552 -7.98 16.28 -15.27
C ALA A 552 -8.04 16.63 -13.77
N ILE A 553 -7.08 16.15 -12.97
CA ILE A 553 -7.00 16.46 -11.53
C ILE A 553 -6.79 17.96 -11.31
N ARG A 554 -5.84 18.59 -12.01
CA ARG A 554 -5.58 20.05 -11.93
C ARG A 554 -6.81 20.87 -12.32
N GLU A 555 -7.50 20.47 -13.38
CA GLU A 555 -8.71 21.16 -13.83
C GLU A 555 -9.87 21.03 -12.84
N SER A 556 -9.93 19.91 -12.11
CA SER A 556 -11.03 19.62 -11.19
C SER A 556 -11.00 20.40 -9.86
N HIS A 557 -9.89 21.04 -9.48
CA HIS A 557 -9.79 21.82 -8.22
C HIS A 557 -9.43 23.30 -8.40
N THR A 558 -9.18 23.74 -9.63
CA THR A 558 -9.02 25.17 -9.95
C THR A 558 -10.36 25.75 -10.41
N SER A 559 -11.01 26.57 -9.57
CA SER A 559 -12.27 27.22 -9.94
C SER A 559 -12.02 28.47 -10.79
N THR A 560 -12.96 28.83 -11.68
CA THR A 560 -12.87 30.06 -12.49
C THR A 560 -12.79 31.31 -11.62
N ALA A 561 -13.53 31.36 -10.50
CA ALA A 561 -13.46 32.46 -9.53
C ALA A 561 -12.11 32.49 -8.78
N GLY A 562 -11.58 31.32 -8.40
CA GLY A 562 -10.26 31.21 -7.78
C GLY A 562 -9.15 31.83 -8.63
N ARG A 563 -9.16 31.61 -9.94
CA ARG A 563 -8.18 32.20 -10.88
C ARG A 563 -8.25 33.73 -10.98
N LEU A 564 -9.37 34.34 -10.59
CA LEU A 564 -9.54 35.80 -10.62
C LEU A 564 -9.17 36.45 -9.28
N PHE A 565 -9.45 35.78 -8.16
CA PHE A 565 -9.36 36.38 -6.82
C PHE A 565 -8.27 35.78 -5.91
N SER A 566 -7.68 34.63 -6.28
CA SER A 566 -6.60 34.00 -5.50
C SER A 566 -5.25 34.21 -6.18
N SER A 567 -4.30 34.82 -5.46
CA SER A 567 -2.92 34.97 -5.92
C SER A 567 -2.25 33.62 -6.13
N SER A 568 -2.51 32.62 -5.26
CA SER A 568 -1.96 31.27 -5.41
C SER A 568 -2.48 30.57 -6.65
N ASP A 569 -3.74 30.79 -7.05
CA ASP A 569 -4.32 30.20 -8.27
C ASP A 569 -3.76 30.88 -9.53
N ARG A 570 -3.51 32.20 -9.47
CA ARG A 570 -2.86 32.94 -10.56
C ARG A 570 -1.41 32.47 -10.75
N ASN A 571 -0.65 32.35 -9.67
CA ASN A 571 0.73 31.87 -9.69
C ASN A 571 0.81 30.43 -10.21
N ALA A 572 -0.08 29.55 -9.74
CA ALA A 572 -0.15 28.17 -10.23
C ALA A 572 -0.50 28.11 -11.73
N GLN A 573 -1.35 29.02 -12.21
CA GLN A 573 -1.65 29.10 -13.63
C GLN A 573 -0.44 29.54 -14.47
N THR A 574 0.38 30.46 -13.95
CA THR A 574 1.64 30.87 -14.58
C THR A 574 2.65 29.73 -14.60
N ALA A 575 2.87 29.07 -13.45
CA ALA A 575 3.74 27.90 -13.35
C ALA A 575 3.29 26.78 -14.30
N LEU A 576 1.98 26.59 -14.48
CA LEU A 576 1.44 25.56 -15.37
C LEU A 576 1.71 25.88 -16.84
N ASN A 577 1.67 27.16 -17.21
CA ASN A 577 2.03 27.57 -18.57
C ASN A 577 3.50 27.24 -18.84
N GLN A 578 4.39 27.64 -17.92
CA GLN A 578 5.83 27.34 -18.02
C GLN A 578 6.11 25.84 -18.09
N LEU A 579 5.34 25.03 -17.32
CA LEU A 579 5.45 23.58 -17.35
C LEU A 579 5.11 23.00 -18.73
N HIS A 580 4.05 23.50 -19.38
CA HIS A 580 3.69 23.06 -20.74
C HIS A 580 4.67 23.52 -21.82
N ASP A 581 5.36 24.64 -21.59
CA ASP A 581 6.34 25.18 -22.52
C ASP A 581 7.71 24.46 -22.38
N ASN A 582 7.88 23.59 -21.37
CA ASN A 582 9.10 22.83 -21.14
C ASN A 582 9.14 21.55 -22.00
N PRO A 583 10.06 21.43 -22.98
CA PRO A 583 10.15 20.27 -23.85
C PRO A 583 10.62 18.99 -23.12
N GLY A 584 11.19 19.12 -21.92
CA GLY A 584 11.61 17.98 -21.09
C GLY A 584 10.45 17.29 -20.35
N VAL A 585 9.23 17.83 -20.41
CA VAL A 585 8.06 17.28 -19.69
C VAL A 585 7.22 16.46 -20.65
N SER A 586 7.16 15.15 -20.41
CA SER A 586 6.36 14.24 -21.24
C SER A 586 4.91 14.12 -20.75
N GLY A 587 3.97 13.95 -21.67
CA GLY A 587 2.60 13.53 -21.34
C GLY A 587 2.47 12.05 -20.97
N ASP A 588 3.55 11.27 -21.12
CA ASP A 588 3.60 9.86 -20.73
C ASP A 588 3.68 9.72 -19.20
N PRO A 589 2.68 9.10 -18.55
CA PRO A 589 2.70 8.91 -17.10
C PRO A 589 3.78 7.93 -16.62
N ASN A 590 4.39 7.13 -17.49
CA ASN A 590 5.51 6.27 -17.11
C ASN A 590 6.87 7.00 -17.09
N LYS A 591 6.92 8.25 -17.59
CA LYS A 591 8.17 9.02 -17.69
C LYS A 591 8.27 10.20 -16.71
N ASN A 592 7.24 10.44 -15.90
CA ASN A 592 7.20 11.58 -15.00
C ASN A 592 6.61 11.24 -13.64
N ALA A 593 7.08 11.92 -12.59
CA ALA A 593 6.49 11.82 -11.27
C ALA A 593 5.05 12.37 -11.23
N HIS A 594 4.11 11.46 -10.98
CA HIS A 594 2.71 11.76 -10.68
C HIS A 594 2.28 11.08 -9.37
N ILE A 595 0.99 10.83 -9.19
CA ILE A 595 0.45 10.13 -8.01
C ILE A 595 1.22 8.83 -7.72
N SER A 596 1.65 8.66 -6.48
CA SER A 596 2.07 7.34 -6.01
C SER A 596 0.83 6.56 -5.57
N ALA A 597 0.57 5.44 -6.24
CA ALA A 597 -0.65 4.64 -6.09
C ALA A 597 -0.36 3.15 -5.87
N HIS A 598 0.82 2.83 -5.35
CA HIS A 598 1.22 1.45 -5.10
C HIS A 598 0.37 0.77 -4.01
N ASN A 599 -0.23 1.56 -3.12
CA ASN A 599 -1.17 1.10 -2.09
C ASN A 599 -2.64 1.09 -2.55
N ALA A 600 -2.92 1.38 -3.83
CA ALA A 600 -4.28 1.37 -4.36
C ALA A 600 -4.86 -0.05 -4.34
N VAL A 601 -6.08 -0.20 -3.83
CA VAL A 601 -6.82 -1.47 -3.84
C VAL A 601 -8.28 -1.28 -4.18
N LYS A 602 -8.86 -2.30 -4.82
CA LYS A 602 -10.30 -2.39 -5.08
C LYS A 602 -11.04 -2.79 -3.82
N THR A 603 -12.31 -2.43 -3.79
CA THR A 603 -13.23 -2.83 -2.73
C THR A 603 -14.37 -3.63 -3.34
N ASP A 604 -14.61 -4.84 -2.84
CA ASP A 604 -15.68 -5.72 -3.33
C ASP A 604 -17.04 -5.37 -2.69
N SER A 605 -17.70 -4.36 -3.26
CA SER A 605 -19.08 -3.99 -2.90
C SER A 605 -19.78 -3.20 -4.01
N ALA A 606 -21.11 -3.33 -4.11
CA ALA A 606 -21.91 -2.55 -5.06
C ALA A 606 -21.77 -1.02 -4.87
N ALA A 607 -21.60 -0.58 -3.62
CA ALA A 607 -21.34 0.82 -3.30
C ALA A 607 -20.01 1.29 -3.88
N ALA A 608 -18.94 0.50 -3.76
CA ALA A 608 -17.64 0.81 -4.33
C ALA A 608 -17.68 0.83 -5.87
N SER A 609 -18.36 -0.12 -6.51
CA SER A 609 -18.54 -0.12 -7.97
C SER A 609 -19.28 1.13 -8.46
N THR A 610 -20.30 1.58 -7.71
CA THR A 610 -21.03 2.82 -8.01
C THR A 610 -20.13 4.04 -7.85
N ALA A 611 -19.35 4.12 -6.75
CA ALA A 611 -18.40 5.20 -6.52
C ALA A 611 -17.33 5.27 -7.62
N ALA A 612 -16.80 4.13 -8.07
CA ALA A 612 -15.84 4.06 -9.16
C ALA A 612 -16.42 4.58 -10.48
N ALA A 613 -17.66 4.21 -10.83
CA ALA A 613 -18.34 4.72 -12.01
C ALA A 613 -18.56 6.24 -11.96
N VAL A 614 -18.98 6.77 -10.81
CA VAL A 614 -19.12 8.21 -10.59
C VAL A 614 -17.77 8.92 -10.74
N LYS A 615 -16.71 8.37 -10.15
CA LYS A 615 -15.36 8.92 -10.23
C LYS A 615 -14.85 8.96 -11.67
N ALA A 616 -15.04 7.88 -12.43
CA ALA A 616 -14.69 7.83 -13.84
C ALA A 616 -15.42 8.93 -14.65
N ALA A 617 -16.73 9.12 -14.43
CA ALA A 617 -17.50 10.18 -15.09
C ALA A 617 -17.02 11.60 -14.71
N GLN A 618 -16.64 11.83 -13.45
CA GLN A 618 -16.08 13.12 -13.02
C GLN A 618 -14.71 13.41 -13.65
N LEU A 619 -13.85 12.39 -13.75
CA LEU A 619 -12.56 12.50 -14.42
C LEU A 619 -12.73 12.75 -15.92
N GLU A 620 -13.65 12.06 -16.58
CA GLU A 620 -14.02 12.29 -17.98
C GLU A 620 -14.43 13.76 -18.21
N ALA A 621 -15.35 14.27 -17.40
CA ALA A 621 -15.80 15.65 -17.51
C ALA A 621 -14.66 16.67 -17.31
N SER A 622 -13.73 16.36 -16.41
CA SER A 622 -12.56 17.22 -16.12
C SER A 622 -11.52 17.15 -17.24
N TYR A 623 -11.27 15.96 -17.79
CA TYR A 623 -10.42 15.75 -18.95
C TYR A 623 -10.94 16.52 -20.17
N GLN A 624 -12.24 16.43 -20.47
CA GLN A 624 -12.84 17.18 -21.58
C GLN A 624 -12.69 18.71 -21.41
N LYS A 625 -12.70 19.22 -20.18
CA LYS A 625 -12.42 20.64 -19.89
C LYS A 625 -10.94 20.97 -20.15
N ALA A 626 -10.02 20.10 -19.73
CA ALA A 626 -8.60 20.25 -20.01
C ALA A 626 -8.32 20.27 -21.53
N CYS A 627 -8.91 19.36 -22.30
CA CYS A 627 -8.81 19.34 -23.77
C CYS A 627 -9.33 20.62 -24.41
N ARG A 628 -10.50 21.12 -23.98
CA ARG A 628 -11.05 22.39 -24.47
C ARG A 628 -10.12 23.56 -24.18
N ARG A 629 -9.46 23.56 -23.02
CA ARG A 629 -8.49 24.61 -22.65
C ARG A 629 -7.22 24.54 -23.46
N ALA A 630 -6.66 23.35 -23.67
CA ALA A 630 -5.48 23.16 -24.50
C ALA A 630 -5.72 23.73 -25.90
N LYS A 631 -6.84 23.32 -26.54
CA LYS A 631 -7.26 23.85 -27.85
C LYS A 631 -7.41 25.37 -27.86
N LYS A 632 -8.07 25.96 -26.85
CA LYS A 632 -8.23 27.42 -26.73
C LYS A 632 -6.90 28.18 -26.66
N ARG A 633 -5.83 27.51 -26.22
CA ARG A 633 -4.48 28.07 -26.09
C ARG A 633 -3.55 27.66 -27.22
N GLY A 634 -4.08 27.06 -28.30
CA GLY A 634 -3.27 26.61 -29.44
C GLY A 634 -2.34 25.45 -29.12
N ARG A 635 -2.66 24.65 -28.08
CA ARG A 635 -1.89 23.48 -27.65
C ARG A 635 -2.62 22.19 -27.98
N ASP A 636 -1.84 21.13 -28.16
CA ASP A 636 -2.39 19.79 -28.35
C ASP A 636 -3.13 19.32 -27.09
N PRO A 637 -4.30 18.67 -27.25
CA PRO A 637 -5.00 18.04 -26.14
C PRO A 637 -4.11 16.97 -25.45
N PRO A 638 -4.24 16.78 -24.13
CA PRO A 638 -3.56 15.68 -23.46
C PRO A 638 -3.96 14.33 -24.08
N VAL A 639 -2.98 13.50 -24.43
CA VAL A 639 -3.21 12.20 -25.09
C VAL A 639 -3.80 11.19 -24.10
N ARG A 640 -4.81 10.43 -24.56
CA ARG A 640 -5.49 9.40 -23.72
C ARG A 640 -5.62 8.02 -24.37
N ASP A 641 -5.49 7.90 -25.69
CA ASP A 641 -6.01 6.76 -26.45
C ASP A 641 -5.37 5.40 -26.08
N ASP A 642 -4.08 5.36 -25.72
CA ASP A 642 -3.40 4.11 -25.33
C ASP A 642 -3.68 3.69 -23.87
N TYR A 643 -3.85 4.65 -22.97
CA TYR A 643 -3.97 4.40 -21.51
C TYR A 643 -5.39 4.04 -21.07
N MET A 644 -6.41 4.44 -21.84
CA MET A 644 -7.79 4.14 -21.46
C MET A 644 -8.08 2.65 -21.60
N PHE A 645 -7.44 1.97 -22.57
CA PHE A 645 -7.76 0.59 -22.92
C PHE A 645 -6.59 -0.40 -22.81
N GLY A 646 -5.36 0.05 -22.49
CA GLY A 646 -4.19 -0.83 -22.34
C GLY A 646 -3.42 -0.56 -21.05
N TYR A 647 -3.28 -1.58 -20.19
CA TYR A 647 -2.26 -1.62 -19.13
C TYR A 647 -1.12 -2.51 -19.60
N TYR A 648 0.11 -2.01 -19.61
CA TYR A 648 1.27 -2.85 -19.88
C TYR A 648 1.66 -3.57 -18.59
N ALA A 649 1.57 -4.89 -18.61
CA ALA A 649 2.07 -5.75 -17.55
C ALA A 649 3.14 -6.65 -18.15
N TRP A 650 4.35 -6.63 -17.58
CA TRP A 650 5.42 -7.56 -17.99
C TRP A 650 5.75 -7.50 -19.48
N GLY A 651 5.66 -6.32 -20.09
CA GLY A 651 5.88 -6.09 -21.52
C GLY A 651 4.68 -6.40 -22.44
N TYR A 652 3.55 -6.87 -21.92
CA TYR A 652 2.35 -7.19 -22.70
C TYR A 652 1.21 -6.20 -22.48
N PRO A 653 0.51 -5.75 -23.55
CA PRO A 653 -0.69 -4.94 -23.40
C PRO A 653 -1.86 -5.81 -22.92
N LEU A 654 -2.45 -5.45 -21.79
CA LEU A 654 -3.73 -5.97 -21.33
C LEU A 654 -4.85 -5.07 -21.84
N TYR A 655 -5.56 -5.54 -22.87
CA TYR A 655 -6.71 -4.85 -23.46
C TYR A 655 -8.02 -5.40 -22.93
N TYR A 656 -8.76 -4.57 -22.18
CA TYR A 656 -10.10 -4.90 -21.72
C TYR A 656 -11.09 -3.94 -22.39
N PRO A 657 -11.85 -4.39 -23.41
CA PRO A 657 -12.82 -3.54 -24.09
C PRO A 657 -13.81 -2.93 -23.09
N GLY A 658 -13.88 -1.60 -23.03
CA GLY A 658 -14.79 -0.86 -22.14
C GLY A 658 -14.33 -0.71 -20.68
N LEU A 659 -13.14 -1.21 -20.33
CA LEU A 659 -12.53 -0.95 -19.01
C LEU A 659 -11.82 0.40 -19.03
N PHE A 660 -12.01 1.22 -18.01
CA PHE A 660 -11.31 2.48 -17.80
C PHE A 660 -10.11 2.24 -16.89
N TYR A 661 -8.88 2.50 -17.37
CA TYR A 661 -7.67 2.50 -16.53
C TYR A 661 -7.12 3.90 -16.31
N ALA A 662 -6.61 4.16 -15.11
CA ALA A 662 -6.03 5.43 -14.72
C ALA A 662 -4.87 5.24 -13.73
N PRO A 663 -3.90 6.19 -13.67
CA PRO A 663 -2.75 6.12 -12.79
C PRO A 663 -2.97 5.83 -11.29
N TYR A 664 -4.18 6.05 -10.79
CA TYR A 664 -4.54 5.85 -9.38
C TYR A 664 -5.07 4.43 -9.08
N MET A 665 -5.27 3.61 -10.11
CA MET A 665 -5.86 2.28 -9.99
C MET A 665 -4.81 1.22 -9.69
N ALA A 666 -5.24 0.14 -9.05
CA ALA A 666 -4.39 -1.02 -8.81
C ALA A 666 -4.00 -1.70 -10.14
N PRO A 667 -2.80 -2.31 -10.24
CA PRO A 667 -2.39 -3.09 -11.41
C PRO A 667 -3.41 -4.17 -11.78
N ILE A 668 -3.74 -4.28 -13.07
CA ILE A 668 -4.77 -5.22 -13.56
C ILE A 668 -4.25 -6.67 -13.58
N ALA A 669 -2.94 -6.86 -13.73
CA ALA A 669 -2.32 -8.19 -13.71
C ALA A 669 -2.39 -8.88 -12.34
N ILE A 670 -2.50 -8.12 -11.25
CA ILE A 670 -2.66 -8.64 -9.89
C ILE A 670 -4.13 -9.02 -9.69
N THR A 671 -4.49 -10.26 -10.00
CA THR A 671 -5.86 -10.77 -9.84
C THR A 671 -6.03 -11.54 -8.52
N GLY A 672 -7.27 -11.66 -8.03
CA GLY A 672 -7.53 -12.46 -6.82
C GLY A 672 -7.33 -13.96 -7.03
N ASP A 673 -7.36 -14.43 -8.27
CA ASP A 673 -7.44 -15.85 -8.63
C ASP A 673 -6.13 -16.60 -8.32
N MET A 674 -4.99 -15.93 -8.45
CA MET A 674 -3.69 -16.58 -8.35
C MET A 674 -3.04 -16.49 -6.96
N TYR A 675 -3.57 -15.61 -6.10
CA TYR A 675 -3.01 -15.31 -4.79
C TYR A 675 -3.79 -15.99 -3.66
N PRO A 676 -3.09 -16.55 -2.65
CA PRO A 676 -3.69 -16.94 -1.38
C PRO A 676 -4.47 -15.81 -0.69
N CYS A 677 -3.95 -14.59 -0.77
CA CYS A 677 -4.54 -13.36 -0.24
C CYS A 677 -4.44 -12.29 -1.30
N ASN A 678 -5.57 -11.72 -1.74
CA ASN A 678 -5.57 -10.81 -2.88
C ASN A 678 -4.84 -9.48 -2.55
N PRO A 679 -3.70 -9.17 -3.20
CA PRO A 679 -2.94 -7.95 -2.90
C PRO A 679 -3.63 -6.68 -3.40
N SER A 680 -4.46 -6.78 -4.45
CA SER A 680 -5.13 -5.66 -5.11
C SER A 680 -6.55 -5.41 -4.61
N CYS A 681 -6.98 -6.13 -3.56
CA CYS A 681 -8.30 -5.97 -2.99
C CYS A 681 -8.25 -5.81 -1.46
N MET A 682 -9.21 -5.06 -0.94
CA MET A 682 -9.60 -5.07 0.46
C MET A 682 -11.09 -5.43 0.55
N SER A 683 -11.43 -6.27 1.52
CA SER A 683 -12.83 -6.56 1.78
C SER A 683 -13.49 -5.40 2.53
N ALA A 684 -14.66 -4.97 2.05
CA ALA A 684 -15.46 -3.95 2.71
C ALA A 684 -16.96 -4.30 2.80
N THR A 685 -17.33 -5.56 2.54
CA THR A 685 -18.71 -6.05 2.67
C THR A 685 -19.00 -6.46 4.12
N GLU A 686 -20.11 -5.99 4.70
CA GLU A 686 -20.47 -6.30 6.10
C GLU A 686 -20.56 -7.82 6.28
N GLY A 687 -19.86 -8.35 7.27
CA GLY A 687 -19.87 -9.78 7.55
C GLY A 687 -19.05 -10.66 6.60
N VAL A 688 -18.13 -10.12 5.79
CA VAL A 688 -17.18 -10.90 4.96
C VAL A 688 -15.76 -10.82 5.55
N ALA A 689 -14.91 -11.82 5.27
CA ALA A 689 -13.50 -11.85 5.66
C ALA A 689 -12.80 -10.54 5.25
N GLY A 690 -12.14 -9.86 6.18
CA GLY A 690 -11.51 -8.54 6.00
C GLY A 690 -12.38 -7.36 6.48
N ASN A 691 -13.63 -7.60 6.88
CA ASN A 691 -14.50 -6.62 7.53
C ASN A 691 -14.78 -6.95 9.01
N CYS A 692 -15.24 -5.96 9.76
CA CYS A 692 -15.15 -5.90 11.23
C CYS A 692 -16.18 -6.77 11.98
N CYS A 693 -15.90 -7.06 13.26
CA CYS A 693 -16.90 -7.53 14.22
C CYS A 693 -18.13 -6.59 14.17
N GLN A 694 -19.31 -7.09 13.81
CA GLN A 694 -20.50 -6.30 13.54
C GLN A 694 -20.85 -5.34 14.68
N GLY A 695 -20.63 -5.75 15.95
CA GLY A 695 -20.87 -4.91 17.13
C GLY A 695 -19.94 -3.69 17.25
N THR A 696 -18.93 -3.58 16.38
CA THR A 696 -17.96 -2.48 16.32
C THR A 696 -18.23 -1.49 15.17
N CYS A 697 -19.23 -1.76 14.33
CA CYS A 697 -19.63 -0.91 13.21
C CYS A 697 -20.48 0.29 13.70
N GLY A 698 -20.00 1.51 13.46
CA GLY A 698 -20.75 2.75 13.73
C GLY A 698 -20.10 3.94 13.03
N ALA A 699 -20.90 4.95 12.64
CA ALA A 699 -20.44 6.11 11.87
C ALA A 699 -19.25 6.84 12.53
N GLY A 700 -19.23 6.92 13.86
CA GLY A 700 -18.11 7.50 14.62
C GLY A 700 -16.81 6.69 14.58
N VAL A 701 -16.85 5.39 14.30
CA VAL A 701 -15.65 4.52 14.20
C VAL A 701 -15.04 4.60 12.79
N ALA A 702 -15.87 4.74 11.75
CA ALA A 702 -15.44 4.91 10.35
C ALA A 702 -14.79 6.29 10.07
N ALA A 703 -15.11 7.31 10.88
CA ALA A 703 -14.53 8.66 10.78
C ALA A 703 -13.08 8.78 11.29
N GLY A 704 -12.36 7.67 11.50
CA GLY A 704 -10.95 7.63 11.92
C GLY A 704 -9.94 7.64 10.77
N GLY A 705 -10.39 7.94 9.54
CA GLY A 705 -9.53 8.04 8.36
C GLY A 705 -8.57 9.21 8.49
N SER A 706 -7.39 8.92 8.99
CA SER A 706 -6.23 9.79 8.83
C SER A 706 -5.02 8.89 8.73
N CYS A 707 -4.02 9.37 8.00
CA CYS A 707 -2.62 8.95 8.12
C CYS A 707 -2.09 9.06 9.57
N GLY A 708 -2.93 9.48 10.53
CA GLY A 708 -2.66 9.52 11.95
C GLY A 708 -3.58 8.70 12.89
N GLY A 709 -4.66 8.04 12.46
CA GLY A 709 -5.77 7.72 13.41
C GLY A 709 -6.36 6.32 13.41
N ALA A 710 -6.11 5.48 12.40
CA ALA A 710 -6.60 4.10 12.38
C ALA A 710 -5.77 3.23 11.44
N SER A 711 -4.54 2.93 11.85
CA SER A 711 -3.68 1.95 11.20
C SER A 711 -4.23 0.55 11.37
N GLY A 712 -4.92 0.09 10.33
CA GLY A 712 -5.55 -1.20 10.18
C GLY A 712 -6.41 -1.09 8.93
N ALA A 713 -6.36 -2.07 8.04
CA ALA A 713 -7.02 -2.11 6.73
C ALA A 713 -8.56 -1.98 6.74
N CYS A 714 -9.15 -1.38 7.77
CA CYS A 714 -10.58 -1.22 8.01
C CYS A 714 -11.11 0.16 7.55
N ALA A 715 -10.40 0.91 6.72
CA ALA A 715 -10.87 2.16 6.12
C ALA A 715 -12.04 1.96 5.10
N GLY A 716 -12.53 0.72 4.93
CA GLY A 716 -13.65 0.34 4.07
C GLY A 716 -15.06 0.55 4.66
N GLY A 717 -15.22 1.22 5.80
CA GLY A 717 -16.55 1.52 6.32
C GLY A 717 -17.28 2.55 5.45
N SER A 718 -18.11 2.09 4.51
CA SER A 718 -19.04 2.92 3.74
C SER A 718 -19.92 3.73 4.69
N ALA A 719 -19.78 5.05 4.68
CA ALA A 719 -20.83 5.94 5.16
C ALA A 719 -21.94 5.92 4.11
N GLY A 720 -22.85 4.96 4.22
CA GLY A 720 -24.14 5.03 3.53
C GLY A 720 -24.93 6.19 4.13
N GLY A 721 -24.91 7.34 3.47
CA GLY A 721 -25.78 8.46 3.81
C GLY A 721 -27.23 8.03 3.62
N CYS A 722 -27.98 7.92 4.71
CA CYS A 722 -29.42 7.88 4.65
C CYS A 722 -29.87 9.27 4.18
N GLY A 723 -30.33 9.38 2.94
CA GLY A 723 -31.04 10.56 2.46
C GLY A 723 -32.37 10.70 3.20
N GLY A 724 -32.69 11.92 3.63
CA GLY A 724 -34.03 12.31 4.07
C GLY A 724 -34.02 13.40 5.14
N GLY A 725 -34.19 14.65 4.71
CA GLY A 725 -34.51 15.78 5.60
C GLY A 725 -33.79 17.06 5.22
N GLY A 726 -34.35 17.80 4.26
CA GLY A 726 -33.90 19.17 3.99
C GLY A 726 -34.13 20.07 5.19
N CYS A 727 -33.16 20.91 5.49
CA CYS A 727 -33.35 22.14 6.24
C CYS A 727 -32.28 23.14 5.81
N GLY A 728 -32.75 24.36 5.55
CA GLY A 728 -32.07 25.36 4.75
C GLY A 728 -30.85 25.98 5.44
N GLY A 729 -30.06 26.66 4.61
CA GLY A 729 -28.86 27.37 5.06
C GLY A 729 -29.19 28.46 6.07
N GLY A 730 -28.49 28.42 7.20
CA GLY A 730 -28.34 29.54 8.11
C GLY A 730 -27.06 30.28 7.79
N GLY A 731 -27.17 31.41 7.12
CA GLY A 731 -26.09 32.36 6.93
C GLY A 731 -25.68 32.98 8.26
N CYS A 732 -24.38 32.96 8.52
CA CYS A 732 -23.73 33.69 9.60
C CYS A 732 -23.83 35.20 9.36
N GLY A 733 -24.39 35.91 10.35
CA GLY A 733 -24.51 37.35 10.38
C GLY A 733 -23.18 38.06 10.63
N GLY A 734 -23.00 39.18 9.95
CA GLY A 734 -21.99 40.20 10.20
C GLY A 734 -22.57 41.54 9.75
N GLY A 735 -22.72 42.48 10.69
CA GLY A 735 -23.38 43.76 10.50
C GLY A 735 -22.51 44.88 9.92
N GLY A 736 -23.17 46.01 9.67
CA GLY A 736 -22.64 47.26 9.11
C GLY A 736 -23.00 47.38 7.63
N GLY A 737 -23.75 48.35 7.12
CA GLY A 737 -24.17 49.67 7.57
C GLY A 737 -24.24 50.55 6.31
N GLY A 738 -25.25 51.42 6.19
CA GLY A 738 -25.22 52.52 5.21
C GLY A 738 -26.19 52.45 4.02
N CYS A 739 -27.32 53.13 4.19
CA CYS A 739 -27.96 54.13 3.31
C CYS A 739 -28.04 54.00 1.76
N GLY A 740 -29.27 54.23 1.27
CA GLY A 740 -29.63 54.78 -0.06
C GLY A 740 -30.03 53.70 -1.07
N GLY A 741 -31.14 53.75 -1.80
CA GLY A 741 -32.15 54.77 -2.08
C GLY A 741 -32.70 54.53 -3.49
N GLY A 742 -34.03 54.50 -3.67
CA GLY A 742 -34.74 54.48 -4.96
C GLY A 742 -34.65 53.15 -5.74
N GLY A 743 -35.64 52.68 -6.49
CA GLY A 743 -36.91 53.22 -6.96
C GLY A 743 -37.33 52.44 -8.22
N GLY A 744 -38.64 52.24 -8.43
CA GLY A 744 -39.25 51.76 -9.69
C GLY A 744 -39.21 50.23 -9.88
N GLY A 745 -40.31 49.48 -9.99
CA GLY A 745 -41.69 49.85 -10.30
C GLY A 745 -42.01 49.59 -11.77
N GLY A 746 -42.35 48.33 -12.08
CA GLY A 746 -43.37 47.94 -13.06
C GLY A 746 -43.11 48.14 -14.55
N CYS A 747 -43.01 47.03 -15.28
CA CYS A 747 -43.32 46.97 -16.71
C CYS A 747 -44.40 45.89 -16.92
N GLY A 748 -45.57 46.30 -17.41
CA GLY A 748 -46.57 45.43 -18.03
C GLY A 748 -45.97 44.72 -19.26
N GLY A 749 -46.52 43.62 -19.74
CA GLY A 749 -47.90 43.45 -20.16
C GLY A 749 -47.84 43.09 -21.64
N GLY A 750 -48.00 41.81 -21.95
CA GLY A 750 -47.95 41.28 -23.31
C GLY A 750 -49.30 40.68 -23.70
N GLY A 751 -49.95 41.31 -24.67
CA GLY A 751 -50.79 40.67 -25.68
C GLY A 751 -50.30 41.27 -27.01
N GLY A 752 -50.00 40.53 -28.07
CA GLY A 752 -50.61 39.29 -28.53
C GLY A 752 -51.06 39.57 -29.96
N ASN A 753 -50.26 39.13 -30.92
CA ASN A 753 -50.64 38.67 -32.25
C ASN A 753 -49.47 37.87 -32.83
#